data_AF-A0AA88XMV5-F1
#
_entry.id   AF-A0AA88XMV5-F1
#
_cell.length_a   1.000
_cell.length_b   1.000
_cell.length_c   1.000
_cell.angle_alpha   90.00
_cell.angle_beta   90.00
_cell.angle_gamma   90.00
#
_symmetry.space_group_name_H-M   'P 1'
#
loop_
_entity.id
_entity.type
_entity.pdbx_description
1 polymer ?
#
loop_
_entity_poly.entity_id
_entity_poly.type
_entity_poly.pdbx_seq_one_letter_code
_entity_poly.pdbx_strand_id
1 'polypeptide(L)'
;METWVNDKLHDILGISDKYIGQFLIGLAGKSSSPSDYVEKLRDTGTVDIDTKMVNFAHELWNKMPRKAVVEKLARVQEREALELQKKNQSYKLLSDDDSDAEEGYTVPVKKAKREGKRQFRRKQESSDDSSSEAEQNMDRDDDRDESSEDSEEELEKARKQDLEERDQFADRLRKKDKDHQRQVMSKSDKKAYEEAKKRLQLETEDRKRIIPELRKKSRRDYLKKRNVDKLEDLEAELMDEEYLFGDVKLSKKERREKDYKKGILTLAKDHKRAKDLEKVNRYYMPKDDVKPTEKYEEDPVEKGVNYEQKKWEEEHVGAAIMRFGAKDAKKKNKQKDYDVIMDEEIEFVQALQMPGTKSKDDEPELSEAEKKVLSIQETRKSLPVWPFRHDLIDAIDTHQVLIIEGETGSGKTTQIPQFLHEAGYTKNGVKIGCTQPRRVAAMSVAARVAEEMGFKLGNEVGYSIRFEDCCSERTIVKYMTDGMLLREFLGEPDLASYSVMIVDEAHERTLHTDVLFGLVKDIARFRPDLKLLISSATLDAEKFSEFFDDAPIFRIPGRRFPVDIYYTKAPEADYIDAAVVSVLQIHVSQPPGDILVFLTGQEEIETSQEMLQERTRKLGSKIKELLILPIYANLPSDMQAKIFEPTPPGARKVILATNIAETSLTIDGIKYVIDPGFNKQNSYNARTGMESLVVTPISKASANQRAGRAGRVSAGKCFRLYTAWAYKNELEDNTVPEIQRTNLGNVVLLLKSLGINDLIHFDFMDPPPHETLVLALEQLYALGALNHKGELTKLGRRMAEFPVDPMMSKTILASEQYKCSKEILSICAMLSVNNAIFYRPKDKVVQADTARVNFFRPGGDHITLLNVYERWEETAFSTQWCYENFIQHRSMKRARDVRDQLEGLMERVEIEVVSNPGDTIGIRKSITAGFFYHTARLDKGGNYRTVKHHQTVMVHPNSSLFEDRPRWLIYHELVFTTKEFMRQVIEIDNGWLLEVAPHYYKQKELEDTSKRKMPKNTGKAREDVTRAY
;
A
#
# COMPACT_ATOMS: atom_id res chain seq x y z
N MET A 1 4.04 -59.85 -9.54
CA MET A 1 2.83 -59.76 -10.38
C MET A 1 3.21 -59.81 -11.85
N GLU A 2 4.05 -58.91 -12.35
CA GLU A 2 4.50 -58.93 -13.76
C GLU A 2 5.15 -60.25 -14.20
N THR A 3 6.03 -60.84 -13.38
CA THR A 3 6.64 -62.16 -13.65
C THR A 3 5.59 -63.27 -13.74
N TRP A 4 4.65 -63.32 -12.79
CA TRP A 4 3.56 -64.31 -12.78
C TRP A 4 2.62 -64.18 -13.99
N VAL A 5 2.32 -62.95 -14.42
CA VAL A 5 1.51 -62.66 -15.61
C VAL A 5 2.23 -63.12 -16.87
N ASN A 6 3.54 -62.87 -16.99
CA ASN A 6 4.33 -63.31 -18.13
C ASN A 6 4.47 -64.83 -18.21
N ASP A 7 4.67 -65.51 -17.07
CA ASP A 7 4.75 -66.98 -17.03
C ASP A 7 3.42 -67.63 -17.48
N LYS A 8 2.29 -67.08 -17.03
CA LYS A 8 0.96 -67.56 -17.42
C LYS A 8 0.58 -67.21 -18.86
N LEU A 9 0.98 -66.05 -19.36
CA LEU A 9 0.81 -65.69 -20.77
C LEU A 9 1.65 -66.59 -21.68
N HIS A 10 2.86 -66.97 -21.25
CA HIS A 10 3.67 -67.93 -21.97
C HIS A 10 3.01 -69.32 -22.03
N ASP A 11 2.40 -69.78 -20.93
CA ASP A 11 1.65 -71.06 -20.92
C ASP A 11 0.40 -71.05 -21.82
N ILE A 12 -0.26 -69.89 -21.97
CA ILE A 12 -1.55 -69.77 -22.68
C ILE A 12 -1.37 -69.42 -24.16
N LEU A 13 -0.46 -68.50 -24.48
CA LEU A 13 -0.27 -67.93 -25.82
C LEU A 13 1.09 -68.28 -26.43
N GLY A 14 2.02 -68.88 -25.67
CA GLY A 14 3.38 -69.18 -26.14
C GLY A 14 4.27 -67.95 -26.34
N ILE A 15 3.86 -66.78 -25.82
CA ILE A 15 4.52 -65.49 -26.02
C ILE A 15 4.83 -64.88 -24.65
N SER A 16 6.09 -64.47 -24.43
CA SER A 16 6.51 -63.72 -23.25
C SER A 16 7.00 -62.33 -23.65
N ASP A 17 6.09 -61.35 -23.74
CA ASP A 17 6.45 -59.95 -23.96
C ASP A 17 6.08 -59.10 -22.74
N LYS A 18 7.07 -58.38 -22.22
CA LYS A 18 6.96 -57.52 -21.03
C LYS A 18 5.91 -56.43 -21.22
N TYR A 19 5.78 -55.88 -22.44
CA TYR A 19 4.85 -54.78 -22.70
C TYR A 19 3.40 -55.25 -22.70
N ILE A 20 3.14 -56.47 -23.17
CA ILE A 20 1.81 -57.09 -23.15
C ILE A 20 1.40 -57.39 -21.70
N GLY A 21 2.31 -57.92 -20.89
CA GLY A 21 2.06 -58.15 -19.46
C GLY A 21 1.70 -56.87 -18.71
N GLN A 22 2.43 -55.78 -18.95
CA GLN A 22 2.14 -54.47 -18.34
C GLN A 22 0.82 -53.86 -18.84
N PHE A 23 0.52 -54.01 -20.13
CA PHE A 23 -0.75 -53.57 -20.70
C PHE A 23 -1.94 -54.29 -20.06
N LEU A 24 -1.87 -55.61 -19.90
CA LEU A 24 -2.92 -56.42 -19.28
C LEU A 24 -3.14 -56.06 -17.81
N ILE A 25 -2.06 -55.84 -17.05
CA ILE A 25 -2.12 -55.38 -15.65
C ILE A 25 -2.74 -53.98 -15.56
N GLY A 26 -2.33 -53.07 -16.45
CA GLY A 26 -2.87 -51.70 -16.50
C GLY A 26 -4.36 -51.67 -16.85
N LEU A 27 -4.80 -52.53 -17.77
CA LEU A 27 -6.20 -52.64 -18.17
C LEU A 27 -7.06 -53.30 -17.07
N ALA A 28 -6.50 -54.27 -16.33
CA ALA A 28 -7.13 -54.87 -15.16
C ALA A 28 -7.30 -53.88 -13.99
N GLY A 29 -6.37 -52.91 -13.86
CA GLY A 29 -6.46 -51.85 -12.85
C GLY A 29 -7.56 -50.82 -13.13
N LYS A 30 -7.96 -50.67 -14.40
CA LYS A 30 -9.00 -49.71 -14.84
C LYS A 30 -10.40 -50.33 -14.95
N SER A 31 -10.55 -51.64 -14.78
CA SER A 31 -11.83 -52.32 -14.87
C SER A 31 -12.54 -52.40 -13.50
N SER A 32 -13.83 -52.08 -13.48
CA SER A 32 -14.64 -52.12 -12.25
C SER A 32 -15.07 -53.55 -11.92
N SER A 33 -15.46 -54.26 -12.98
CA SER A 33 -15.88 -55.65 -13.16
C SER A 33 -14.84 -56.72 -13.54
N PRO A 34 -14.87 -57.99 -13.09
CA PRO A 34 -14.19 -59.06 -13.83
C PRO A 34 -14.79 -59.25 -15.24
N SER A 35 -16.11 -59.08 -15.40
CA SER A 35 -16.77 -59.16 -16.71
C SER A 35 -16.48 -57.94 -17.58
N ASP A 36 -16.44 -56.73 -16.97
CA ASP A 36 -16.02 -55.48 -17.63
C ASP A 36 -14.57 -55.57 -18.13
N TYR A 37 -13.70 -56.28 -17.39
CA TYR A 37 -12.32 -56.51 -17.82
C TYR A 37 -12.24 -57.35 -19.11
N VAL A 38 -13.02 -58.43 -19.17
CA VAL A 38 -13.07 -59.33 -20.35
C VAL A 38 -13.69 -58.61 -21.55
N GLU A 39 -14.68 -57.75 -21.33
CA GLU A 39 -15.30 -56.94 -22.39
C GLU A 39 -14.32 -55.90 -22.95
N LYS A 40 -13.60 -55.16 -22.09
CA LYS A 40 -12.55 -54.21 -22.52
C LYS A 40 -11.38 -54.90 -23.23
N LEU A 41 -11.04 -56.11 -22.80
CA LEU A 41 -10.07 -56.96 -23.50
C LEU A 41 -10.54 -57.32 -24.91
N ARG A 42 -11.83 -57.62 -25.07
CA ARG A 42 -12.45 -57.92 -26.37
C ARG A 42 -12.46 -56.71 -27.29
N ASP A 43 -12.74 -55.53 -26.75
CA ASP A 43 -12.76 -54.28 -27.52
C ASP A 43 -11.38 -53.87 -28.04
N THR A 44 -10.30 -54.23 -27.32
CA THR A 44 -8.93 -53.89 -27.76
C THR A 44 -8.43 -54.71 -28.94
N GLY A 45 -9.03 -55.88 -29.22
CA GLY A 45 -8.68 -56.73 -30.37
C GLY A 45 -7.24 -57.27 -30.39
N THR A 46 -6.49 -57.12 -29.30
CA THR A 46 -5.05 -57.43 -29.23
C THR A 46 -4.73 -58.91 -28.99
N VAL A 47 -5.67 -59.71 -28.49
CA VAL A 47 -5.49 -61.13 -28.16
C VAL A 47 -6.79 -61.90 -28.46
N ASP A 48 -6.69 -63.08 -29.08
CA ASP A 48 -7.84 -63.97 -29.32
C ASP A 48 -8.39 -64.53 -27.99
N ILE A 49 -9.69 -64.32 -27.76
CA ILE A 49 -10.33 -64.64 -26.49
C ILE A 49 -10.85 -66.08 -26.50
N ASP A 50 -9.99 -67.00 -26.06
CA ASP A 50 -10.36 -68.37 -25.72
C ASP A 50 -10.84 -68.51 -24.27
N THR A 51 -11.53 -69.61 -23.95
CA THR A 51 -12.02 -69.92 -22.59
C THR A 51 -10.90 -69.92 -21.54
N LYS A 52 -9.66 -70.24 -21.97
CA LYS A 52 -8.46 -70.17 -21.12
C LYS A 52 -8.04 -68.73 -20.80
N MET A 53 -8.18 -67.81 -21.75
CA MET A 53 -7.87 -66.38 -21.55
C MET A 53 -8.91 -65.71 -20.65
N VAL A 54 -10.18 -66.08 -20.77
CA VAL A 54 -11.25 -65.59 -19.87
C VAL A 54 -10.98 -66.00 -18.42
N ASN A 55 -10.62 -67.27 -18.19
CA ASN A 55 -10.26 -67.75 -16.86
C ASN A 55 -9.02 -67.04 -16.30
N PHE A 56 -8.00 -66.82 -17.14
CA PHE A 56 -6.81 -66.06 -16.76
C PHE A 56 -7.15 -64.59 -16.41
N ALA A 57 -8.04 -63.95 -17.17
CA ALA A 57 -8.47 -62.58 -16.91
C ALA A 57 -9.20 -62.44 -15.57
N HIS A 58 -10.06 -63.41 -15.21
CA HIS A 58 -10.70 -63.48 -13.91
C HIS A 58 -9.70 -63.73 -12.77
N GLU A 59 -8.73 -64.63 -12.97
CA GLU A 59 -7.70 -64.94 -11.98
C GLU A 59 -6.77 -63.74 -11.74
N LEU A 60 -6.34 -63.06 -12.80
CA LEU A 60 -5.52 -61.86 -12.75
C LEU A 60 -6.25 -60.71 -12.04
N TRP A 61 -7.53 -60.50 -12.33
CA TRP A 61 -8.34 -59.47 -11.68
C TRP A 61 -8.48 -59.71 -10.17
N ASN A 62 -8.71 -60.95 -9.74
CA ASN A 62 -8.83 -61.30 -8.32
C ASN A 62 -7.50 -61.19 -7.56
N LYS A 63 -6.38 -61.39 -8.24
CA LYS A 63 -5.03 -61.36 -7.64
C LYS A 63 -4.45 -59.93 -7.54
N MET A 64 -5.09 -58.95 -8.17
CA MET A 64 -4.69 -57.55 -8.12
C MET A 64 -5.03 -56.92 -6.76
N PRO A 65 -4.04 -56.38 -6.02
CA PRO A 65 -4.31 -55.64 -4.79
C PRO A 65 -5.01 -54.33 -5.15
N ARG A 66 -6.32 -54.25 -4.91
CA ARG A 66 -7.07 -53.01 -5.05
C ARG A 66 -6.80 -52.15 -3.82
N LYS A 67 -6.35 -50.91 -4.04
CA LYS A 67 -6.38 -49.87 -3.00
C LYS A 67 -7.83 -49.85 -2.48
N ALA A 68 -8.04 -50.22 -1.22
CA ALA A 68 -9.33 -49.99 -0.59
C ALA A 68 -9.66 -48.51 -0.81
N VAL A 69 -10.80 -48.23 -1.44
CA VAL A 69 -11.28 -46.87 -1.57
C VAL A 69 -11.50 -46.41 -0.13
N VAL A 70 -10.56 -45.65 0.39
CA VAL A 70 -10.73 -44.94 1.65
C VAL A 70 -11.88 -43.98 1.38
N GLU A 71 -13.06 -44.32 1.87
CA GLU A 71 -14.21 -43.42 1.87
C GLU A 71 -13.74 -42.14 2.55
N LYS A 72 -13.85 -40.99 1.87
CA LYS A 72 -13.55 -39.70 2.48
C LYS A 72 -14.33 -39.60 3.79
N LEU A 73 -13.66 -39.24 4.89
CA LEU A 73 -14.26 -39.09 6.23
C LEU A 73 -15.59 -38.31 6.21
N ALA A 74 -15.71 -37.31 5.33
CA ALA A 74 -16.93 -36.54 5.13
C ALA A 74 -18.15 -37.40 4.72
N ARG A 75 -17.97 -38.42 3.87
CA ARG A 75 -19.06 -39.32 3.44
C ARG A 75 -19.44 -40.33 4.51
N VAL A 76 -18.48 -40.77 5.31
CA VAL A 76 -18.75 -41.63 6.49
C VAL A 76 -19.56 -40.85 7.51
N GLN A 77 -19.16 -39.61 7.80
CA GLN A 77 -19.89 -38.70 8.69
C GLN A 77 -21.28 -38.34 8.16
N GLU A 78 -21.42 -38.12 6.86
CA GLU A 78 -22.72 -37.84 6.22
C GLU A 78 -23.65 -39.06 6.30
N ARG A 79 -23.12 -40.27 6.11
CA ARG A 79 -23.89 -41.52 6.27
C ARG A 79 -24.26 -41.79 7.72
N GLU A 80 -23.34 -41.58 8.66
CA GLU A 80 -23.61 -41.69 10.10
C GLU A 80 -24.65 -40.67 10.55
N ALA A 81 -24.58 -39.42 10.06
CA ALA A 81 -25.58 -38.39 10.34
C ALA A 81 -26.96 -38.77 9.79
N LEU A 82 -27.01 -39.36 8.59
CA LEU A 82 -28.24 -39.80 7.94
C LEU A 82 -28.83 -41.05 8.64
N GLU A 83 -28.00 -41.95 9.13
CA GLU A 83 -28.41 -43.07 9.99
C GLU A 83 -28.89 -42.59 11.36
N LEU A 84 -28.23 -41.59 11.96
CA LEU A 84 -28.66 -40.99 13.22
C LEU A 84 -30.01 -40.27 13.06
N GLN A 85 -30.22 -39.59 11.92
CA GLN A 85 -31.51 -38.99 11.58
C GLN A 85 -32.60 -40.04 11.38
N LYS A 86 -32.30 -41.15 10.71
CA LYS A 86 -33.24 -42.28 10.57
C LYS A 86 -33.55 -42.93 11.91
N LYS A 87 -32.56 -43.10 12.80
CA LYS A 87 -32.76 -43.57 14.18
C LYS A 87 -33.62 -42.60 14.98
N ASN A 88 -33.37 -41.30 14.88
CA ASN A 88 -34.18 -40.28 15.56
C ASN A 88 -35.62 -40.20 15.03
N GLN A 89 -35.85 -40.48 13.73
CA GLN A 89 -37.19 -40.60 13.16
C GLN A 89 -37.94 -41.86 13.62
N SER A 90 -37.21 -42.92 14.01
CA SER A 90 -37.82 -44.16 14.52
C SER A 90 -38.25 -44.09 15.98
N TYR A 91 -37.81 -43.08 16.74
CA TYR A 91 -38.27 -42.84 18.10
C TYR A 91 -39.48 -41.88 18.11
N LYS A 92 -40.66 -42.44 17.83
CA LYS A 92 -41.93 -41.78 18.12
C LYS A 92 -42.30 -42.07 19.59
N LEU A 93 -42.16 -41.07 20.44
CA LEU A 93 -42.60 -41.14 21.84
C LEU A 93 -44.12 -41.34 21.86
N LEU A 94 -44.58 -42.48 22.37
CA LEU A 94 -45.97 -42.68 22.77
C LEU A 94 -46.22 -41.93 24.08
N SER A 95 -47.28 -41.14 24.13
CA SER A 95 -48.00 -40.88 25.37
C SER A 95 -49.46 -40.56 25.05
N ASP A 96 -50.31 -41.53 25.41
CA ASP A 96 -51.68 -41.52 25.91
C ASP A 96 -52.71 -40.50 25.39
N ASP A 97 -53.80 -41.09 24.87
CA ASP A 97 -55.15 -40.55 24.72
C ASP A 97 -55.67 -39.94 26.03
N ASP A 98 -56.35 -38.79 25.94
CA ASP A 98 -57.79 -38.72 26.21
C ASP A 98 -58.39 -37.31 25.98
N SER A 99 -59.42 -37.31 25.12
CA SER A 99 -60.69 -36.57 25.18
C SER A 99 -60.78 -35.02 25.15
N ASP A 100 -61.58 -34.60 24.15
CA ASP A 100 -62.67 -33.61 24.17
C ASP A 100 -62.42 -32.10 23.93
N ALA A 101 -62.87 -31.72 22.72
CA ALA A 101 -63.94 -30.76 22.41
C ALA A 101 -63.72 -29.23 22.46
N GLU A 102 -64.09 -28.64 21.31
CA GLU A 102 -64.79 -27.37 21.08
C GLU A 102 -64.07 -26.02 20.91
N GLU A 103 -64.76 -25.25 20.06
CA GLU A 103 -64.45 -24.00 19.36
C GLU A 103 -64.20 -22.77 20.25
N GLY A 104 -63.62 -21.71 19.67
CA GLY A 104 -63.96 -20.34 20.11
C GLY A 104 -62.84 -19.30 20.07
N TYR A 105 -63.12 -18.21 19.36
CA TYR A 105 -62.35 -16.96 19.25
C TYR A 105 -62.02 -16.29 20.59
N THR A 106 -60.90 -15.56 20.67
CA THR A 106 -60.76 -14.10 20.96
C THR A 106 -59.41 -13.71 21.60
N VAL A 107 -58.92 -12.52 21.23
CA VAL A 107 -57.73 -11.79 21.75
C VAL A 107 -58.19 -10.82 22.88
N PRO A 108 -57.38 -9.97 23.59
CA PRO A 108 -55.95 -9.94 23.99
C PRO A 108 -55.69 -9.53 25.50
N VAL A 109 -54.40 -9.36 25.86
CA VAL A 109 -53.80 -8.34 26.77
C VAL A 109 -53.23 -8.78 28.16
N LYS A 110 -51.91 -8.57 28.28
CA LYS A 110 -51.03 -8.17 29.42
C LYS A 110 -51.42 -8.54 30.87
N LYS A 111 -50.44 -9.07 31.63
CA LYS A 111 -49.78 -8.37 32.77
C LYS A 111 -48.59 -9.15 33.35
N ALA A 112 -47.69 -8.38 33.96
CA ALA A 112 -46.40 -8.76 34.55
C ALA A 112 -46.50 -9.43 35.93
N LYS A 113 -45.43 -10.17 36.31
CA LYS A 113 -44.61 -10.11 37.56
C LYS A 113 -44.13 -11.49 38.07
N ARG A 114 -42.81 -11.54 38.33
CA ARG A 114 -42.04 -12.04 39.50
C ARG A 114 -42.32 -13.41 40.17
N GLU A 115 -41.18 -14.06 40.46
CA GLU A 115 -40.86 -14.95 41.61
C GLU A 115 -41.62 -16.29 41.69
N GLY A 116 -41.07 -17.45 42.07
CA GLY A 116 -39.80 -17.86 42.66
C GLY A 116 -40.03 -19.17 43.43
N LYS A 117 -39.00 -20.04 43.48
CA LYS A 117 -38.81 -21.23 44.36
C LYS A 117 -39.72 -22.47 44.16
N ARG A 118 -39.07 -23.62 43.98
CA ARG A 118 -39.14 -24.72 44.97
C ARG A 118 -38.00 -25.74 44.84
N GLN A 119 -37.49 -26.12 46.00
CA GLN A 119 -36.43 -27.06 46.31
C GLN A 119 -36.87 -28.51 46.08
N PHE A 120 -35.91 -29.40 45.85
CA PHE A 120 -35.89 -30.70 46.53
C PHE A 120 -34.46 -31.06 46.93
N ARG A 121 -34.30 -31.42 48.22
CA ARG A 121 -33.09 -31.95 48.84
C ARG A 121 -33.54 -33.20 49.61
N ARG A 122 -32.80 -34.31 49.52
CA ARG A 122 -32.92 -35.42 50.48
C ARG A 122 -31.51 -35.82 50.96
N LYS A 123 -31.31 -35.55 52.26
CA LYS A 123 -30.40 -36.04 53.31
C LYS A 123 -29.98 -37.53 53.18
N GLN A 124 -28.92 -38.10 53.77
CA GLN A 124 -28.02 -37.84 54.93
C GLN A 124 -26.87 -38.90 54.87
N GLU A 125 -25.60 -38.72 55.29
CA GLU A 125 -25.03 -38.81 56.67
C GLU A 125 -23.49 -38.56 56.58
N SER A 126 -22.94 -37.52 57.23
CA SER A 126 -22.12 -37.49 58.48
C SER A 126 -20.76 -38.22 58.38
N SER A 127 -19.59 -37.64 58.68
CA SER A 127 -19.23 -36.86 59.88
C SER A 127 -17.87 -36.14 59.71
N ASP A 128 -17.69 -35.07 60.50
CA ASP A 128 -16.53 -34.17 60.58
C ASP A 128 -15.31 -34.79 61.31
N ASP A 129 -14.09 -34.31 61.00
CA ASP A 129 -13.30 -33.38 61.84
C ASP A 129 -11.78 -33.66 62.00
N SER A 130 -11.01 -32.56 61.96
CA SER A 130 -9.74 -32.26 62.65
C SER A 130 -8.35 -32.79 62.20
N SER A 131 -7.55 -31.84 61.68
CA SER A 131 -6.14 -31.46 61.99
C SER A 131 -5.04 -32.50 62.30
N SER A 132 -3.87 -32.37 61.63
CA SER A 132 -2.54 -32.10 62.25
C SER A 132 -1.38 -32.10 61.23
N GLU A 133 -0.38 -31.26 61.52
CA GLU A 133 0.91 -31.15 60.84
C GLU A 133 1.88 -32.29 61.22
N ALA A 134 2.79 -32.65 60.30
CA ALA A 134 4.24 -32.89 60.49
C ALA A 134 4.83 -34.08 59.69
N GLU A 135 5.79 -33.73 58.81
CA GLU A 135 7.03 -34.42 58.38
C GLU A 135 7.13 -35.96 58.30
N GLN A 136 7.50 -36.51 57.13
CA GLN A 136 8.84 -37.08 56.84
C GLN A 136 8.97 -37.70 55.43
N ASN A 137 10.19 -37.67 54.91
CA ASN A 137 10.67 -38.01 53.55
C ASN A 137 10.86 -39.53 53.28
N MET A 138 11.00 -39.83 51.97
CA MET A 138 11.56 -41.03 51.28
C MET A 138 10.61 -42.26 51.21
N ASP A 139 10.37 -42.94 50.08
CA ASP A 139 11.23 -43.32 48.94
C ASP A 139 10.39 -43.63 47.67
N ARG A 140 10.95 -43.28 46.50
CA ARG A 140 11.02 -44.01 45.19
C ARG A 140 9.72 -44.48 44.50
N ASP A 141 9.37 -43.87 43.37
CA ASP A 141 9.78 -44.24 42.00
C ASP A 141 9.14 -45.55 41.51
N ASP A 142 7.93 -45.44 40.97
CA ASP A 142 7.42 -46.13 39.77
C ASP A 142 5.97 -45.67 39.57
N ASP A 143 5.72 -44.74 38.64
CA ASP A 143 4.41 -44.46 38.01
C ASP A 143 4.56 -43.24 37.07
N ARG A 144 5.25 -43.41 35.93
CA ARG A 144 5.46 -42.35 34.93
C ARG A 144 5.16 -42.78 33.48
N ASP A 145 4.22 -43.67 33.27
CA ASP A 145 3.76 -44.01 31.90
C ASP A 145 2.25 -43.81 31.65
N GLU A 146 1.44 -43.36 32.62
CA GLU A 146 0.01 -43.06 32.39
C GLU A 146 -0.31 -41.57 32.17
N SER A 147 0.68 -40.67 32.22
CA SER A 147 0.44 -39.21 32.12
C SER A 147 0.51 -38.61 30.70
N SER A 148 0.87 -39.39 29.68
CA SER A 148 0.98 -38.87 28.30
C SER A 148 -0.33 -38.96 27.51
N GLU A 149 -1.15 -39.99 27.72
CA GLU A 149 -2.41 -40.16 26.97
C GLU A 149 -3.48 -39.13 27.37
N ASP A 150 -3.60 -38.83 28.67
CA ASP A 150 -4.50 -37.77 29.16
C ASP A 150 -4.14 -36.38 28.60
N SER A 151 -2.84 -36.11 28.40
CA SER A 151 -2.37 -34.83 27.85
C SER A 151 -2.68 -34.67 26.36
N GLU A 152 -2.64 -35.75 25.57
CA GLU A 152 -2.99 -35.72 24.15
C GLU A 152 -4.51 -35.60 23.94
N GLU A 153 -5.30 -36.30 24.75
CA GLU A 153 -6.76 -36.16 24.73
C GLU A 153 -7.23 -34.76 25.12
N GLU A 154 -6.61 -34.15 26.14
CA GLU A 154 -6.90 -32.76 26.53
C GLU A 154 -6.51 -31.76 25.41
N LEU A 155 -5.37 -31.96 24.76
CA LEU A 155 -4.94 -31.14 23.62
C LEU A 155 -5.87 -31.31 22.42
N GLU A 156 -6.39 -32.51 22.17
CA GLU A 156 -7.32 -32.77 21.07
C GLU A 156 -8.72 -32.20 21.36
N LYS A 157 -9.20 -32.30 22.61
CA LYS A 157 -10.42 -31.63 23.08
C LYS A 157 -10.29 -30.10 22.96
N ALA A 158 -9.16 -29.52 23.38
CA ALA A 158 -8.88 -28.10 23.23
C ALA A 158 -8.82 -27.66 21.77
N ARG A 159 -8.26 -28.49 20.89
CA ARG A 159 -8.24 -28.25 19.43
C ARG A 159 -9.64 -28.25 18.83
N LYS A 160 -10.48 -29.21 19.21
CA LYS A 160 -11.87 -29.28 18.74
C LYS A 160 -12.70 -28.08 19.20
N GLN A 161 -12.50 -27.65 20.44
CA GLN A 161 -13.09 -26.41 20.96
C GLN A 161 -12.60 -25.18 20.18
N ASP A 162 -11.30 -25.07 19.87
CA ASP A 162 -10.77 -23.96 19.08
C ASP A 162 -11.30 -23.94 17.63
N LEU A 163 -11.58 -25.10 17.03
CA LEU A 163 -12.24 -25.22 15.73
C LEU A 163 -13.73 -24.81 15.79
N GLU A 164 -14.47 -25.25 16.81
CA GLU A 164 -15.87 -24.84 17.01
C GLU A 164 -15.96 -23.33 17.26
N GLU A 165 -15.05 -22.76 18.05
CA GLU A 165 -14.94 -21.32 18.25
C GLU A 165 -14.54 -20.57 16.97
N ARG A 166 -13.72 -21.18 16.10
CA ARG A 166 -13.37 -20.63 14.78
C ARG A 166 -14.61 -20.38 13.96
N ASP A 167 -15.43 -21.41 13.83
CA ASP A 167 -16.57 -21.41 12.95
C ASP A 167 -17.64 -20.44 13.52
N GLN A 168 -17.79 -20.41 14.84
CA GLN A 168 -18.62 -19.40 15.53
C GLN A 168 -18.10 -17.97 15.33
N PHE A 169 -16.79 -17.73 15.43
CA PHE A 169 -16.20 -16.41 15.20
C PHE A 169 -16.38 -15.95 13.76
N ALA A 170 -16.13 -16.84 12.79
CA ALA A 170 -16.34 -16.56 11.37
C ALA A 170 -17.81 -16.23 11.06
N ASP A 171 -18.76 -16.94 11.68
CA ASP A 171 -20.19 -16.65 11.54
C ASP A 171 -20.59 -15.31 12.18
N ARG A 172 -19.99 -14.94 13.33
CA ARG A 172 -20.19 -13.61 13.93
C ARG A 172 -19.64 -12.51 13.02
N LEU A 173 -18.45 -12.72 12.46
CA LEU A 173 -17.82 -11.81 11.52
C LEU A 173 -18.69 -11.60 10.28
N ARG A 174 -19.16 -12.69 9.66
CA ARG A 174 -20.06 -12.66 8.50
C ARG A 174 -21.39 -11.95 8.78
N LYS A 175 -21.94 -12.08 10.00
CA LYS A 175 -23.13 -11.35 10.41
C LYS A 175 -22.85 -9.85 10.54
N LYS A 176 -21.77 -9.46 11.22
CA LYS A 176 -21.35 -8.06 11.32
C LYS A 176 -21.08 -7.44 9.94
N ASP A 177 -20.43 -8.16 9.03
CA ASP A 177 -20.16 -7.69 7.67
C ASP A 177 -21.46 -7.48 6.87
N LYS A 178 -22.46 -8.35 7.07
CA LYS A 178 -23.81 -8.19 6.49
C LYS A 178 -24.59 -7.02 7.10
N ASP A 179 -24.40 -6.73 8.39
CA ASP A 179 -25.06 -5.63 9.08
C ASP A 179 -24.41 -4.27 8.73
N HIS A 180 -23.10 -4.25 8.46
CA HIS A 180 -22.34 -3.07 8.08
C HIS A 180 -22.41 -2.77 6.58
N GLN A 181 -22.65 -3.78 5.74
CA GLN A 181 -23.23 -3.55 4.41
C GLN A 181 -24.62 -2.94 4.61
N ARG A 182 -24.76 -1.66 4.30
CA ARG A 182 -26.04 -0.94 4.39
C ARG A 182 -27.10 -1.66 3.57
N GLN A 183 -27.89 -2.55 4.18
CA GLN A 183 -29.19 -2.95 3.66
C GLN A 183 -30.15 -1.76 3.73
N VAL A 184 -29.95 -0.78 2.85
CA VAL A 184 -31.03 0.12 2.45
C VAL A 184 -31.96 -0.71 1.57
N MET A 185 -32.82 -1.50 2.24
CA MET A 185 -34.14 -1.96 1.82
C MET A 185 -34.43 -3.39 2.31
N SER A 186 -35.06 -3.50 3.47
CA SER A 186 -35.89 -4.66 3.82
C SER A 186 -37.38 -4.29 3.78
N LYS A 187 -38.07 -4.71 2.72
CA LYS A 187 -39.50 -5.09 2.61
C LYS A 187 -40.63 -4.38 3.41
N SER A 188 -40.52 -3.10 3.80
CA SER A 188 -41.68 -2.30 4.30
C SER A 188 -42.05 -1.06 3.49
N ASP A 189 -41.26 -0.66 2.49
CA ASP A 189 -41.28 0.74 2.02
C ASP A 189 -41.92 0.99 0.65
N LYS A 190 -42.86 0.17 0.18
CA LYS A 190 -43.61 0.53 -1.05
C LYS A 190 -44.42 1.82 -0.87
N LYS A 191 -44.97 2.05 0.33
CA LYS A 191 -45.75 3.25 0.66
C LYS A 191 -44.86 4.48 0.89
N ALA A 192 -43.74 4.30 1.58
CA ALA A 192 -42.77 5.37 1.84
C ALA A 192 -42.03 5.78 0.56
N TYR A 193 -41.74 4.84 -0.36
CA TYR A 193 -41.12 5.15 -1.65
C TYR A 193 -42.07 5.90 -2.59
N GLU A 194 -43.37 5.61 -2.58
CA GLU A 194 -44.36 6.39 -3.33
C GLU A 194 -44.55 7.81 -2.79
N GLU A 195 -44.53 7.98 -1.47
CA GLU A 195 -44.63 9.29 -0.82
C GLU A 195 -43.35 10.11 -0.99
N ALA A 196 -42.18 9.48 -0.88
CA ALA A 196 -40.89 10.09 -1.16
C ALA A 196 -40.72 10.43 -2.65
N LYS A 197 -41.21 9.59 -3.57
CA LYS A 197 -41.24 9.86 -5.02
C LYS A 197 -42.16 11.04 -5.34
N LYS A 198 -43.31 11.18 -4.67
CA LYS A 198 -44.18 12.37 -4.78
C LYS A 198 -43.52 13.63 -4.25
N ARG A 199 -42.82 13.57 -3.10
CA ARG A 199 -42.05 14.70 -2.55
C ARG A 199 -40.88 15.10 -3.44
N LEU A 200 -40.13 14.12 -3.97
CA LEU A 200 -39.06 14.35 -4.96
C LEU A 200 -39.59 14.89 -6.29
N GLN A 201 -40.78 14.49 -6.72
CA GLN A 201 -41.43 15.07 -7.91
C GLN A 201 -41.83 16.53 -7.68
N LEU A 202 -42.45 16.86 -6.54
CA LEU A 202 -42.76 18.24 -6.16
C LEU A 202 -41.49 19.10 -6.03
N GLU A 203 -40.44 18.58 -5.39
CA GLU A 203 -39.18 19.29 -5.18
C GLU A 203 -38.36 19.43 -6.49
N THR A 204 -38.48 18.47 -7.42
CA THR A 204 -37.87 18.58 -8.76
C THR A 204 -38.65 19.50 -9.69
N GLU A 205 -39.97 19.61 -9.56
CA GLU A 205 -40.77 20.60 -10.26
C GLU A 205 -40.48 22.02 -9.75
N ASP A 206 -40.34 22.20 -8.43
CA ASP A 206 -39.95 23.48 -7.84
C ASP A 206 -38.50 23.85 -8.17
N ARG A 207 -37.56 22.90 -8.13
CA ARG A 207 -36.18 23.14 -8.61
C ARG A 207 -36.14 23.48 -10.09
N LYS A 208 -36.94 22.84 -10.95
CA LYS A 208 -37.00 23.18 -12.39
C LYS A 208 -37.51 24.60 -12.63
N ARG A 209 -38.37 25.14 -11.76
CA ARG A 209 -38.84 26.53 -11.83
C ARG A 209 -37.81 27.54 -11.29
N ILE A 210 -37.11 27.20 -10.20
CA ILE A 210 -36.19 28.11 -9.51
C ILE A 210 -34.80 28.18 -10.21
N ILE A 211 -34.32 27.08 -10.78
CA ILE A 211 -32.99 27.02 -11.41
C ILE A 211 -32.83 28.03 -12.56
N PRO A 212 -33.79 28.23 -13.48
CA PRO A 212 -33.70 29.27 -14.50
C PRO A 212 -33.59 30.70 -13.91
N GLU A 213 -34.29 31.00 -12.82
CA GLU A 213 -34.19 32.31 -12.15
C GLU A 213 -32.86 32.49 -11.43
N LEU A 214 -32.38 31.47 -10.71
CA LEU A 214 -31.06 31.49 -10.10
C LEU A 214 -29.95 31.59 -11.15
N ARG A 215 -30.09 30.93 -12.30
CA ARG A 215 -29.17 31.09 -13.45
C ARG A 215 -29.21 32.51 -14.00
N LYS A 216 -30.39 33.14 -14.10
CA LYS A 216 -30.50 34.56 -14.50
C LYS A 216 -29.84 35.48 -13.46
N LYS A 217 -30.01 35.22 -12.16
CA LYS A 217 -29.39 36.01 -11.08
C LYS A 217 -27.87 35.85 -11.08
N SER A 218 -27.39 34.60 -11.10
CA SER A 218 -25.96 34.29 -11.22
C SER A 218 -25.34 34.88 -12.49
N ARG A 219 -26.02 34.80 -13.64
CA ARG A 219 -25.56 35.44 -14.88
C ARG A 219 -25.49 36.96 -14.76
N ARG A 220 -26.45 37.61 -14.09
CA ARG A 220 -26.41 39.06 -13.82
C ARG A 220 -25.23 39.43 -12.94
N ASP A 221 -24.96 38.64 -11.90
CA ASP A 221 -23.85 38.92 -10.98
C ASP A 221 -22.49 38.61 -11.61
N TYR A 222 -22.39 37.55 -12.41
CA TYR A 222 -21.22 37.26 -13.23
C TYR A 222 -20.96 38.37 -14.26
N LEU A 223 -21.99 38.88 -14.94
CA LEU A 223 -21.83 39.98 -15.89
C LEU A 223 -21.40 41.27 -15.23
N LYS A 224 -21.86 41.56 -14.00
CA LYS A 224 -21.37 42.69 -13.21
C LYS A 224 -19.89 42.51 -12.87
N LYS A 225 -19.50 41.34 -12.36
CA LYS A 225 -18.12 41.04 -11.99
C LYS A 225 -17.20 41.11 -13.22
N ARG A 226 -17.57 40.43 -14.30
CA ARG A 226 -16.83 40.45 -15.57
C ARG A 226 -16.67 41.84 -16.16
N ASN A 227 -17.64 42.73 -15.96
CA ASN A 227 -17.52 44.12 -16.42
C ASN A 227 -16.50 44.90 -15.60
N VAL A 228 -16.40 44.65 -14.30
CA VAL A 228 -15.36 45.25 -13.44
C VAL A 228 -14.00 44.70 -13.81
N ASP A 229 -13.87 43.37 -13.87
CA ASP A 229 -12.60 42.70 -14.21
C ASP A 229 -12.09 43.19 -15.58
N LYS A 230 -12.94 43.28 -16.61
CA LYS A 230 -12.53 43.79 -17.93
C LYS A 230 -12.10 45.26 -17.94
N LEU A 231 -12.65 46.09 -17.05
CA LEU A 231 -12.24 47.49 -16.95
C LEU A 231 -10.89 47.61 -16.25
N GLU A 232 -10.67 46.80 -15.22
CA GLU A 232 -9.37 46.71 -14.53
C GLU A 232 -8.30 46.14 -15.47
N ASP A 233 -8.60 45.08 -16.21
CA ASP A 233 -7.71 44.51 -17.22
C ASP A 233 -7.35 45.55 -18.29
N LEU A 234 -8.32 46.32 -18.81
CA LEU A 234 -8.07 47.34 -19.82
C LEU A 234 -7.24 48.51 -19.27
N GLU A 235 -7.44 48.88 -18.00
CA GLU A 235 -6.66 49.91 -17.32
C GLU A 235 -5.23 49.44 -17.06
N ALA A 236 -5.05 48.19 -16.63
CA ALA A 236 -3.74 47.56 -16.45
C ALA A 236 -3.01 47.39 -17.78
N GLU A 237 -3.68 46.94 -18.84
CA GLU A 237 -3.10 46.80 -20.18
C GLU A 237 -2.61 48.16 -20.72
N LEU A 238 -3.37 49.24 -20.49
CA LEU A 238 -2.95 50.59 -20.86
C LEU A 238 -1.76 51.08 -20.02
N MET A 239 -1.70 50.76 -18.72
CA MET A 239 -0.55 51.07 -17.87
C MET A 239 0.70 50.30 -18.30
N ASP A 240 0.57 49.01 -18.57
CA ASP A 240 1.67 48.17 -19.03
C ASP A 240 2.15 48.61 -20.42
N GLU A 241 1.24 48.94 -21.34
CA GLU A 241 1.62 49.49 -22.65
C GLU A 241 2.33 50.86 -22.52
N GLU A 242 1.95 51.68 -21.54
CA GLU A 242 2.59 52.97 -21.27
C GLU A 242 3.95 52.81 -20.57
N TYR A 243 4.09 51.83 -19.69
CA TYR A 243 5.34 51.51 -19.00
C TYR A 243 6.36 50.81 -19.92
N LEU A 244 5.92 49.81 -20.69
CA LEU A 244 6.79 49.01 -21.56
C LEU A 244 7.18 49.72 -22.86
N PHE A 245 6.27 50.53 -23.43
CA PHE A 245 6.46 51.13 -24.75
C PHE A 245 6.41 52.67 -24.75
N GLY A 246 6.43 53.32 -23.59
CA GLY A 246 6.41 54.79 -23.46
C GLY A 246 7.54 55.49 -24.23
N ASP A 247 8.72 54.86 -24.31
CA ASP A 247 9.91 55.41 -24.97
C ASP A 247 10.06 55.01 -26.45
N VAL A 248 9.15 54.19 -26.99
CA VAL A 248 9.23 53.66 -28.36
C VAL A 248 8.30 54.47 -29.28
N LYS A 249 8.79 54.86 -30.48
CA LYS A 249 7.95 55.52 -31.49
C LYS A 249 6.93 54.54 -32.08
N LEU A 250 5.71 54.54 -31.54
CA LEU A 250 4.58 53.74 -31.99
C LEU A 250 4.17 54.03 -33.44
N SER A 251 3.79 52.98 -34.18
CA SER A 251 3.22 53.09 -35.53
C SER A 251 1.88 53.84 -35.53
N LYS A 252 1.50 54.44 -36.66
CA LYS A 252 0.19 55.16 -36.79
C LYS A 252 -1.00 54.25 -36.47
N LYS A 253 -0.89 52.95 -36.75
CA LYS A 253 -1.95 51.97 -36.45
C LYS A 253 -2.06 51.72 -34.94
N GLU A 254 -0.93 51.48 -34.28
CA GLU A 254 -0.85 51.23 -32.83
C GLU A 254 -1.29 52.45 -32.02
N ARG A 255 -0.92 53.67 -32.46
CA ARG A 255 -1.37 54.90 -31.79
C ARG A 255 -2.89 55.08 -31.85
N ARG A 256 -3.52 54.78 -32.98
CA ARG A 256 -4.99 54.81 -33.11
C ARG A 256 -5.67 53.79 -32.20
N GLU A 257 -5.06 52.61 -32.06
CA GLU A 257 -5.58 51.55 -31.20
C GLU A 257 -5.48 51.92 -29.72
N LYS A 258 -4.35 52.50 -29.29
CA LYS A 258 -4.17 53.03 -27.93
C LYS A 258 -5.14 54.17 -27.62
N ASP A 259 -5.32 55.10 -28.55
CA ASP A 259 -6.28 56.20 -28.40
C ASP A 259 -7.73 55.69 -28.32
N TYR A 260 -8.06 54.65 -29.10
CA TYR A 260 -9.36 53.98 -29.05
C TYR A 260 -9.61 53.27 -27.70
N LYS A 261 -8.62 52.51 -27.19
CA LYS A 261 -8.68 51.87 -25.87
C LYS A 261 -8.85 52.92 -24.75
N LYS A 262 -8.07 54.02 -24.77
CA LYS A 262 -8.22 55.15 -23.82
C LYS A 262 -9.61 55.77 -23.90
N GLY A 263 -10.16 55.94 -25.10
CA GLY A 263 -11.53 56.45 -25.30
C GLY A 263 -12.64 55.53 -24.78
N ILE A 264 -12.47 54.21 -24.87
CA ILE A 264 -13.42 53.25 -24.28
C ILE A 264 -13.41 53.36 -22.75
N LEU A 265 -12.23 53.44 -22.14
CA LEU A 265 -12.10 53.49 -20.68
C LEU A 265 -12.77 54.75 -20.11
N THR A 266 -12.60 55.90 -20.74
CA THR A 266 -13.23 57.16 -20.29
C THR A 266 -14.75 57.09 -20.40
N LEU A 267 -15.29 56.65 -21.54
CA LEU A 267 -16.73 56.48 -21.74
C LEU A 267 -17.35 55.50 -20.71
N ALA A 268 -16.65 54.41 -20.38
CA ALA A 268 -17.11 53.45 -19.38
C ALA A 268 -17.09 54.04 -17.95
N LYS A 269 -16.06 54.82 -17.60
CA LYS A 269 -15.98 55.52 -16.30
C LYS A 269 -17.09 56.58 -16.16
N ASP A 270 -17.37 57.33 -17.22
CA ASP A 270 -18.44 58.33 -17.21
C ASP A 270 -19.83 57.70 -17.13
N HIS A 271 -20.06 56.57 -17.80
CA HIS A 271 -21.30 55.81 -17.66
C HIS A 271 -21.50 55.28 -16.22
N LYS A 272 -20.43 54.89 -15.52
CA LYS A 272 -20.50 54.49 -14.10
C LYS A 272 -20.87 55.68 -13.21
N ARG A 273 -20.24 56.84 -13.42
CA ARG A 273 -20.57 58.08 -12.68
C ARG A 273 -22.02 58.53 -12.89
N ALA A 274 -22.52 58.48 -14.13
CA ALA A 274 -23.91 58.81 -14.44
C ALA A 274 -24.91 57.91 -13.70
N LYS A 275 -24.61 56.61 -13.61
CA LYS A 275 -25.43 55.64 -12.88
C LYS A 275 -25.44 55.87 -11.37
N ASP A 276 -24.31 56.33 -10.81
CA ASP A 276 -24.23 56.62 -9.38
C ASP A 276 -24.96 57.93 -9.03
N LEU A 277 -24.98 58.92 -9.93
CA LEU A 277 -25.84 60.11 -9.83
C LEU A 277 -27.33 59.77 -9.90
N GLU A 278 -27.75 58.81 -10.73
CA GLU A 278 -29.15 58.33 -10.79
C GLU A 278 -29.61 57.63 -9.51
N LYS A 279 -28.70 56.95 -8.78
CA LYS A 279 -29.04 56.25 -7.53
C LYS A 279 -29.35 57.19 -6.38
N VAL A 280 -28.78 58.41 -6.38
CA VAL A 280 -28.97 59.40 -5.30
C VAL A 280 -30.38 60.00 -5.33
N ASN A 281 -31.09 59.95 -6.47
CA ASN A 281 -32.41 60.60 -6.65
C ASN A 281 -33.64 59.70 -6.50
N ARG A 282 -33.53 58.49 -5.92
CA ARG A 282 -34.71 57.63 -5.67
C ARG A 282 -35.10 57.62 -4.19
N TYR A 283 -36.21 58.31 -3.89
CA TYR A 283 -36.94 58.17 -2.62
C TYR A 283 -37.54 56.77 -2.51
N TYR A 284 -37.28 56.05 -1.40
CA TYR A 284 -37.82 54.71 -1.15
C TYR A 284 -38.92 54.80 -0.09
N MET A 285 -40.13 54.35 -0.44
CA MET A 285 -41.28 54.30 0.47
C MET A 285 -41.14 53.08 1.41
N PRO A 286 -41.18 53.26 2.74
CA PRO A 286 -41.11 52.15 3.70
C PRO A 286 -42.29 51.17 3.54
N LYS A 287 -42.05 49.87 3.78
CA LYS A 287 -43.10 48.83 3.88
C LYS A 287 -43.20 48.37 5.35
N ASP A 288 -44.42 48.11 5.81
CA ASP A 288 -44.84 48.09 7.21
C ASP A 288 -44.36 46.93 8.12
N ASP A 289 -43.39 46.09 7.72
CA ASP A 289 -43.09 44.84 8.47
C ASP A 289 -41.68 44.72 9.09
N VAL A 290 -41.01 45.82 9.47
CA VAL A 290 -39.74 45.72 10.22
C VAL A 290 -39.57 46.87 11.24
N LYS A 291 -39.36 46.52 12.52
CA LYS A 291 -38.93 47.47 13.59
C LYS A 291 -37.40 47.71 13.53
N PRO A 292 -36.92 48.89 13.98
CA PRO A 292 -35.61 49.43 13.60
C PRO A 292 -34.50 49.19 14.62
N THR A 293 -33.39 48.61 14.15
CA THR A 293 -32.05 48.53 14.76
C THR A 293 -31.10 48.24 13.57
N GLU A 294 -30.09 49.03 13.16
CA GLU A 294 -29.07 49.77 13.91
C GLU A 294 -28.46 50.92 13.08
N LYS A 295 -28.06 51.95 13.85
CA LYS A 295 -26.92 52.90 13.73
C LYS A 295 -26.25 53.18 12.37
N TYR A 296 -26.13 54.50 12.17
CA TYR A 296 -25.12 55.20 11.40
C TYR A 296 -23.69 54.78 11.78
N GLU A 297 -22.86 54.51 10.78
CA GLU A 297 -21.41 54.66 10.85
C GLU A 297 -21.02 55.75 9.84
N GLU A 298 -20.60 56.90 10.37
CA GLU A 298 -19.79 57.88 9.65
C GLU A 298 -18.34 57.41 9.72
N ASP A 299 -17.67 57.29 8.57
CA ASP A 299 -16.22 57.09 8.54
C ASP A 299 -15.48 58.44 8.62
N PRO A 300 -14.55 58.63 9.57
CA PRO A 300 -13.89 59.90 9.86
C PRO A 300 -12.52 60.01 9.19
N VAL A 301 -12.42 60.59 7.99
CA VAL A 301 -11.11 61.01 7.45
C VAL A 301 -11.21 62.33 6.70
N GLU A 302 -11.64 63.40 7.37
CA GLU A 302 -11.30 64.76 6.93
C GLU A 302 -11.13 65.68 8.14
N LYS A 303 -9.86 65.95 8.48
CA LYS A 303 -9.27 67.25 8.93
C LYS A 303 -8.20 67.06 9.99
N GLY A 304 -6.95 66.98 9.55
CA GLY A 304 -5.79 67.41 10.32
C GLY A 304 -5.26 68.72 9.73
N VAL A 305 -5.05 69.73 10.57
CA VAL A 305 -4.47 71.03 10.18
C VAL A 305 -3.01 70.81 9.74
N ASN A 306 -2.60 71.41 8.61
CA ASN A 306 -1.27 71.34 7.93
C ASN A 306 -1.06 70.29 6.81
N TYR A 307 -2.12 69.78 6.17
CA TYR A 307 -1.98 68.89 4.99
C TYR A 307 -1.38 69.60 3.75
N GLU A 308 -1.76 70.86 3.49
CA GLU A 308 -1.31 71.59 2.30
C GLU A 308 0.18 71.94 2.33
N GLN A 309 0.74 72.16 3.52
CA GLN A 309 2.15 72.51 3.68
C GLN A 309 3.08 71.33 3.41
N LYS A 310 2.66 70.12 3.79
CA LYS A 310 3.41 68.87 3.54
C LYS A 310 3.44 68.51 2.05
N LYS A 311 2.35 68.80 1.34
CA LYS A 311 2.22 68.57 -0.11
C LYS A 311 3.09 69.53 -0.92
N TRP A 312 3.25 70.78 -0.44
CA TRP A 312 4.12 71.78 -1.05
C TRP A 312 5.62 71.45 -0.88
N GLU A 313 6.02 70.90 0.27
CA GLU A 313 7.40 70.47 0.54
C GLU A 313 7.83 69.28 -0.35
N GLU A 314 6.94 68.31 -0.58
CA GLU A 314 7.23 67.16 -1.46
C GLU A 314 7.37 67.54 -2.94
N GLU A 315 6.57 68.49 -3.43
CA GLU A 315 6.64 68.94 -4.83
C GLU A 315 7.93 69.72 -5.14
N HIS A 316 8.47 70.49 -4.18
CA HIS A 316 9.73 71.23 -4.37
C HIS A 316 10.97 70.34 -4.31
N VAL A 317 10.94 69.25 -3.53
CA VAL A 317 12.03 68.26 -3.48
C VAL A 317 12.07 67.43 -4.77
N GLY A 318 10.92 67.14 -5.38
CA GLY A 318 10.82 66.45 -6.67
C GLY A 318 11.33 67.28 -7.86
N ALA A 319 11.23 68.61 -7.79
CA ALA A 319 11.65 69.51 -8.88
C ALA A 319 13.16 69.75 -8.96
N ALA A 320 13.95 69.31 -7.97
CA ALA A 320 15.38 69.63 -7.86
C ALA A 320 16.35 68.56 -8.43
N ILE A 321 15.86 67.45 -8.99
CA ILE A 321 16.70 66.40 -9.59
C ILE A 321 16.57 66.44 -11.13
N MET A 322 17.34 67.31 -11.77
CA MET A 322 17.58 67.23 -13.22
C MET A 322 18.89 66.50 -13.52
N ARG A 323 18.86 65.57 -14.49
CA ARG A 323 20.05 65.10 -15.22
C ARG A 323 19.91 65.40 -16.70
N PHE A 324 20.94 66.05 -17.23
CA PHE A 324 21.21 66.27 -18.64
C PHE A 324 21.71 64.98 -19.32
N GLY A 325 21.33 64.78 -20.58
CA GLY A 325 21.90 63.73 -21.43
C GLY A 325 21.64 63.95 -22.91
N ALA A 326 22.69 64.37 -23.62
CA ALA A 326 22.73 64.51 -25.07
C ALA A 326 23.17 63.21 -25.75
N LYS A 327 22.57 62.96 -26.93
CA LYS A 327 23.11 62.36 -28.18
C LYS A 327 23.97 61.08 -28.14
N ASP A 328 23.43 60.08 -28.85
CA ASP A 328 24.06 59.28 -29.91
C ASP A 328 25.42 58.58 -29.67
N ALA A 329 25.38 57.24 -29.64
CA ALA A 329 26.29 56.41 -30.47
C ALA A 329 25.79 54.96 -30.55
N LYS A 330 25.21 54.60 -31.70
CA LYS A 330 24.91 53.23 -32.08
C LYS A 330 26.18 52.54 -32.63
N LYS A 331 26.28 51.24 -32.36
CA LYS A 331 27.03 50.17 -33.08
C LYS A 331 28.52 49.98 -32.75
N LYS A 332 28.82 48.84 -32.09
CA LYS A 332 29.56 47.71 -32.69
C LYS A 332 29.65 46.49 -31.77
N ASN A 333 29.69 45.31 -32.41
CA ASN A 333 30.12 43.96 -31.98
C ASN A 333 28.95 42.97 -32.00
N LYS A 334 28.69 42.27 -33.13
CA LYS A 334 29.44 41.09 -33.63
C LYS A 334 29.84 40.13 -32.51
N GLN A 335 28.96 39.15 -32.32
CA GLN A 335 29.11 37.94 -31.53
C GLN A 335 30.46 37.26 -31.83
N LYS A 336 31.23 37.00 -30.79
CA LYS A 336 32.28 35.99 -30.79
C LYS A 336 31.73 34.82 -30.00
N ASP A 337 31.68 33.64 -30.63
CA ASP A 337 31.57 32.38 -29.91
C ASP A 337 32.81 32.26 -29.01
N TYR A 338 32.58 32.06 -27.72
CA TYR A 338 33.61 31.67 -26.77
C TYR A 338 33.30 30.25 -26.35
N ASP A 339 34.22 29.32 -26.62
CA ASP A 339 34.23 28.00 -25.99
C ASP A 339 34.43 28.21 -24.49
N VAL A 340 33.43 27.80 -23.72
CA VAL A 340 33.56 27.66 -22.26
C VAL A 340 34.29 26.35 -22.02
N ILE A 341 35.61 26.42 -21.83
CA ILE A 341 36.39 25.29 -21.33
C ILE A 341 35.93 25.04 -19.89
N MET A 342 35.17 23.97 -19.68
CA MET A 342 34.96 23.40 -18.35
C MET A 342 36.15 22.47 -18.10
N ASP A 343 36.94 22.72 -17.06
CA ASP A 343 38.18 21.98 -16.77
C ASP A 343 37.94 20.48 -16.40
N GLU A 344 36.69 20.05 -16.30
CA GLU A 344 36.24 18.69 -15.94
C GLU A 344 35.21 18.18 -16.95
N GLU A 345 35.61 17.92 -18.20
CA GLU A 345 34.71 17.34 -19.20
C GLU A 345 34.72 15.80 -19.11
N ILE A 346 33.56 15.19 -18.88
CA ILE A 346 33.40 13.73 -18.88
C ILE A 346 33.22 13.27 -20.33
N GLU A 347 34.14 12.43 -20.79
CA GLU A 347 34.09 11.88 -22.14
C GLU A 347 33.14 10.68 -22.23
N PHE A 348 32.04 10.87 -22.95
CA PHE A 348 31.07 9.81 -23.25
C PHE A 348 31.32 9.14 -24.59
N VAL A 349 31.17 7.83 -24.64
CA VAL A 349 31.18 7.04 -25.89
C VAL A 349 29.75 6.64 -26.24
N GLN A 350 29.27 7.08 -27.40
CA GLN A 350 28.01 6.59 -27.96
C GLN A 350 28.21 5.14 -28.41
N ALA A 351 27.55 4.20 -27.75
CA ALA A 351 27.75 2.77 -28.03
C ALA A 351 26.55 2.15 -28.76
N LEU A 352 25.32 2.52 -28.38
CA LEU A 352 24.10 1.84 -28.81
C LEU A 352 22.96 2.85 -28.95
N GLN A 353 22.09 2.64 -29.94
CA GLN A 353 20.82 3.34 -30.06
C GLN A 353 19.70 2.36 -29.72
N MET A 354 18.88 2.71 -28.72
CA MET A 354 17.69 1.93 -28.39
C MET A 354 16.65 2.15 -29.49
N PRO A 355 16.20 1.10 -30.20
CA PRO A 355 15.24 1.25 -31.29
C PRO A 355 13.90 1.76 -30.76
N GLY A 356 13.37 2.81 -31.38
CA GLY A 356 12.03 3.31 -31.14
C GLY A 356 11.06 2.80 -32.21
N THR A 357 9.77 2.78 -31.89
CA THR A 357 8.69 2.45 -32.84
C THR A 357 8.33 3.62 -33.75
N LYS A 358 8.70 4.85 -33.39
CA LYS A 358 8.58 6.06 -34.24
C LYS A 358 9.94 6.45 -34.82
N SER A 359 9.97 6.94 -36.06
CA SER A 359 11.19 7.41 -36.73
C SER A 359 11.55 8.85 -36.32
N LYS A 360 12.78 9.30 -36.60
CA LYS A 360 13.23 10.68 -36.31
C LYS A 360 12.52 11.75 -37.19
N ASP A 361 11.89 11.34 -38.29
CA ASP A 361 11.32 12.22 -39.32
C ASP A 361 9.78 12.25 -39.33
N ASP A 362 9.11 11.58 -38.39
CA ASP A 362 7.65 11.65 -38.25
C ASP A 362 7.23 13.06 -37.76
N GLU A 363 6.17 13.61 -38.39
CA GLU A 363 5.69 15.00 -38.26
C GLU A 363 5.63 15.54 -36.80
N PRO A 364 5.85 16.85 -36.60
CA PRO A 364 5.81 17.46 -35.28
C PRO A 364 4.44 17.23 -34.62
N GLU A 365 4.46 16.63 -33.43
CA GLU A 365 3.25 16.46 -32.64
C GLU A 365 2.62 17.82 -32.30
N LEU A 366 1.28 17.86 -32.34
CA LEU A 366 0.45 18.97 -31.88
C LEU A 366 0.89 19.44 -30.49
N SER A 367 0.97 20.76 -30.32
CA SER A 367 1.37 21.44 -29.08
C SER A 367 0.48 21.05 -27.90
N GLU A 368 0.98 21.09 -26.66
CA GLU A 368 0.19 20.82 -25.44
C GLU A 368 -1.07 21.69 -25.33
N ALA A 369 -1.04 22.90 -25.90
CA ALA A 369 -2.19 23.78 -26.01
C ALA A 369 -3.28 23.19 -26.93
N GLU A 370 -2.91 22.46 -27.97
CA GLU A 370 -3.82 21.78 -28.90
C GLU A 370 -4.31 20.45 -28.33
N LYS A 371 -3.47 19.72 -27.57
CA LYS A 371 -3.87 18.50 -26.84
C LYS A 371 -4.88 18.79 -25.71
N LYS A 372 -4.82 19.96 -25.06
CA LYS A 372 -5.84 20.43 -24.10
C LYS A 372 -7.16 20.84 -24.77
N VAL A 373 -7.14 21.13 -26.07
CA VAL A 373 -8.32 21.47 -26.88
C VAL A 373 -9.01 20.21 -27.43
N LEU A 374 -8.27 19.10 -27.56
CA LEU A 374 -8.86 17.80 -27.93
C LEU A 374 -9.80 17.28 -26.84
N SER A 375 -10.89 16.65 -27.28
CA SER A 375 -11.81 15.98 -26.37
C SER A 375 -11.11 14.80 -25.67
N ILE A 376 -11.52 14.49 -24.44
CA ILE A 376 -11.03 13.32 -23.69
C ILE A 376 -11.12 12.03 -24.53
N GLN A 377 -12.13 11.93 -25.40
CA GLN A 377 -12.32 10.81 -26.32
C GLN A 377 -11.28 10.72 -27.45
N GLU A 378 -10.82 11.85 -28.00
CA GLU A 378 -9.76 11.86 -29.01
C GLU A 378 -8.42 11.45 -28.39
N THR A 379 -8.15 11.88 -27.16
CA THR A 379 -6.98 11.42 -26.40
C THR A 379 -7.04 9.91 -26.17
N ARG A 380 -8.20 9.38 -25.79
CA ARG A 380 -8.43 7.94 -25.60
C ARG A 380 -8.14 7.12 -26.86
N LYS A 381 -8.68 7.54 -28.01
CA LYS A 381 -8.47 6.90 -29.31
C LYS A 381 -7.02 6.99 -29.79
N SER A 382 -6.30 8.02 -29.34
CA SER A 382 -4.89 8.17 -29.65
C SER A 382 -4.01 7.15 -28.93
N LEU A 383 -4.45 6.42 -27.90
CA LEU A 383 -3.56 5.53 -27.13
C LEU A 383 -3.13 4.26 -27.92
N PRO A 384 -1.90 3.74 -27.69
CA PRO A 384 -1.37 2.56 -28.40
C PRO A 384 -2.21 1.28 -28.29
N VAL A 385 -2.92 1.09 -27.17
CA VAL A 385 -3.77 -0.09 -26.96
C VAL A 385 -5.10 -0.03 -27.73
N TRP A 386 -5.53 1.16 -28.18
CA TRP A 386 -6.84 1.33 -28.83
C TRP A 386 -7.01 0.55 -30.14
N PRO A 387 -6.05 0.54 -31.09
CA PRO A 387 -6.16 -0.24 -32.32
C PRO A 387 -6.33 -1.74 -32.08
N PHE A 388 -5.72 -2.25 -31.02
CA PHE A 388 -5.72 -3.67 -30.64
C PHE A 388 -6.90 -4.06 -29.75
N ARG A 389 -7.88 -3.16 -29.55
CA ARG A 389 -9.02 -3.39 -28.66
C ARG A 389 -9.79 -4.67 -29.02
N HIS A 390 -10.07 -4.89 -30.30
CA HIS A 390 -10.86 -6.04 -30.74
C HIS A 390 -10.06 -7.33 -30.56
N ASP A 391 -8.83 -7.37 -31.08
CA ASP A 391 -7.91 -8.51 -30.92
C ASP A 391 -7.69 -8.89 -29.45
N LEU A 392 -7.62 -7.89 -28.56
CA LEU A 392 -7.47 -8.11 -27.12
C LEU A 392 -8.72 -8.75 -26.52
N ILE A 393 -9.92 -8.27 -26.85
CA ILE A 393 -11.17 -8.85 -26.34
C ILE A 393 -11.31 -10.30 -26.85
N ASP A 394 -11.02 -10.56 -28.13
CA ASP A 394 -11.07 -11.90 -28.71
C ASP A 394 -10.08 -12.86 -28.03
N ALA A 395 -8.89 -12.38 -27.70
CA ALA A 395 -7.89 -13.16 -26.96
C ALA A 395 -8.35 -13.49 -25.53
N ILE A 396 -9.00 -12.54 -24.84
CA ILE A 396 -9.53 -12.70 -23.48
C ILE A 396 -10.75 -13.62 -23.48
N ASP A 397 -11.59 -13.58 -24.51
CA ASP A 397 -12.70 -14.52 -24.65
C ASP A 397 -12.18 -15.95 -24.82
N THR A 398 -11.13 -16.13 -25.64
CA THR A 398 -10.53 -17.44 -25.95
C THR A 398 -9.75 -18.05 -24.79
N HIS A 399 -8.95 -17.26 -24.08
CA HIS A 399 -8.05 -17.75 -23.03
C HIS A 399 -8.51 -17.34 -21.64
N GLN A 400 -8.32 -18.20 -20.65
CA GLN A 400 -8.66 -17.86 -19.27
C GLN A 400 -7.62 -16.93 -18.65
N VAL A 401 -6.34 -17.26 -18.84
CA VAL A 401 -5.19 -16.46 -18.39
C VAL A 401 -4.52 -15.85 -19.62
N LEU A 402 -4.23 -14.55 -19.57
CA LEU A 402 -3.55 -13.82 -20.64
C LEU A 402 -2.49 -12.89 -20.06
N ILE A 403 -1.28 -12.97 -20.61
CA ILE A 403 -0.18 -12.07 -20.23
C ILE A 403 -0.15 -10.93 -21.22
N ILE A 404 -0.26 -9.70 -20.74
CA ILE A 404 -0.29 -8.49 -21.55
C ILE A 404 1.03 -7.79 -21.38
N GLU A 405 1.86 -7.88 -22.41
CA GLU A 405 3.14 -7.19 -22.47
C GLU A 405 2.94 -5.85 -23.19
N GLY A 406 3.29 -4.75 -22.52
CA GLY A 406 3.29 -3.46 -23.18
C GLY A 406 3.93 -2.39 -22.33
N GLU A 407 4.56 -1.40 -22.97
CA GLU A 407 5.31 -0.38 -22.24
C GLU A 407 4.42 0.53 -21.38
N THR A 408 5.02 1.23 -20.42
CA THR A 408 4.31 2.26 -19.64
C THR A 408 3.87 3.41 -20.56
N GLY A 409 2.64 3.90 -20.35
CA GLY A 409 2.02 4.91 -21.22
C GLY A 409 1.27 4.36 -22.44
N SER A 410 1.26 3.04 -22.67
CA SER A 410 0.48 2.43 -23.76
C SER A 410 -1.04 2.41 -23.51
N GLY A 411 -1.47 2.72 -22.29
CA GLY A 411 -2.88 2.76 -21.90
C GLY A 411 -3.42 1.47 -21.28
N LYS A 412 -2.56 0.50 -20.90
CA LYS A 412 -2.99 -0.79 -20.30
C LYS A 412 -3.94 -0.59 -19.11
N THR A 413 -3.45 0.11 -18.08
CA THR A 413 -4.17 0.29 -16.83
C THR A 413 -5.44 1.11 -16.97
N THR A 414 -5.45 2.11 -17.86
CA THR A 414 -6.61 3.01 -18.03
C THR A 414 -7.66 2.41 -18.94
N GLN A 415 -7.27 1.78 -20.06
CA GLN A 415 -8.18 1.40 -21.13
C GLN A 415 -8.68 -0.05 -21.03
N ILE A 416 -7.85 -1.00 -20.60
CA ILE A 416 -8.23 -2.42 -20.57
C ILE A 416 -9.47 -2.66 -19.68
N PRO A 417 -9.55 -2.09 -18.45
CA PRO A 417 -10.76 -2.23 -17.63
C PRO A 417 -12.01 -1.64 -18.29
N GLN A 418 -11.86 -0.55 -19.05
CA GLN A 418 -12.97 0.07 -19.78
C GLN A 418 -13.43 -0.82 -20.95
N PHE A 419 -12.50 -1.42 -21.69
CA PHE A 419 -12.82 -2.33 -22.79
C PHE A 419 -13.59 -3.56 -22.30
N LEU A 420 -13.17 -4.13 -21.16
CA LEU A 420 -13.85 -5.25 -20.52
C LEU A 420 -15.25 -4.87 -20.03
N HIS A 421 -15.41 -3.70 -19.43
CA HIS A 421 -16.71 -3.17 -19.04
C HIS A 421 -17.65 -3.04 -20.25
N GLU A 422 -17.16 -2.44 -21.34
CA GLU A 422 -17.91 -2.26 -22.59
C GLU A 422 -18.26 -3.60 -23.27
N ALA A 423 -17.38 -4.60 -23.20
CA ALA A 423 -17.63 -5.96 -23.68
C ALA A 423 -18.71 -6.70 -22.86
N GLY A 424 -18.95 -6.26 -21.63
CA GLY A 424 -20.02 -6.75 -20.77
C GLY A 424 -19.56 -7.71 -19.67
N TYR A 425 -18.27 -7.73 -19.33
CA TYR A 425 -17.74 -8.53 -18.23
C TYR A 425 -18.28 -8.10 -16.85
N THR A 426 -18.93 -6.94 -16.75
CA THR A 426 -19.60 -6.46 -15.53
C THR A 426 -21.12 -6.68 -15.54
N LYS A 427 -21.67 -7.37 -16.55
CA LYS A 427 -23.10 -7.71 -16.59
C LYS A 427 -23.41 -8.67 -15.44
N ASN A 428 -24.56 -8.52 -14.77
CA ASN A 428 -24.99 -9.26 -13.56
C ASN A 428 -24.47 -8.74 -12.21
N GLY A 429 -23.86 -7.55 -12.15
CA GLY A 429 -23.43 -6.95 -10.88
C GLY A 429 -22.08 -7.45 -10.35
N VAL A 430 -21.36 -8.24 -11.15
CA VAL A 430 -19.95 -8.61 -10.91
C VAL A 430 -19.00 -7.47 -11.30
N LYS A 431 -17.84 -7.44 -10.64
CA LYS A 431 -16.87 -6.35 -10.73
C LYS A 431 -15.62 -6.76 -11.52
N ILE A 432 -14.91 -5.77 -12.02
CA ILE A 432 -13.54 -5.90 -12.52
C ILE A 432 -12.59 -5.35 -11.45
N GLY A 433 -11.67 -6.20 -11.01
CA GLY A 433 -10.59 -5.81 -10.09
C GLY A 433 -9.33 -5.49 -10.87
N CYS A 434 -8.70 -4.36 -10.59
CA CYS A 434 -7.38 -4.01 -11.12
C CYS A 434 -6.43 -3.70 -9.97
N THR A 435 -5.41 -4.52 -9.79
CA THR A 435 -4.42 -4.31 -8.74
C THR A 435 -3.30 -3.40 -9.23
N GLN A 436 -2.73 -2.66 -8.29
CA GLN A 436 -1.58 -1.78 -8.49
C GLN A 436 -0.63 -1.95 -7.31
N PRO A 437 0.69 -2.06 -7.52
CA PRO A 437 1.63 -2.14 -6.42
C PRO A 437 1.66 -0.85 -5.59
N ARG A 438 1.34 0.31 -6.21
CA ARG A 438 1.45 1.63 -5.57
C ARG A 438 0.11 2.30 -5.28
N ARG A 439 -0.05 2.79 -4.05
CA ARG A 439 -1.24 3.53 -3.59
C ARG A 439 -1.58 4.73 -4.47
N VAL A 440 -0.58 5.56 -4.81
CA VAL A 440 -0.80 6.77 -5.63
C VAL A 440 -1.24 6.42 -7.04
N ALA A 441 -0.74 5.33 -7.61
CA ALA A 441 -1.15 4.84 -8.92
C ALA A 441 -2.63 4.38 -8.88
N ALA A 442 -3.02 3.57 -7.90
CA ALA A 442 -4.41 3.13 -7.73
C ALA A 442 -5.40 4.33 -7.64
N MET A 443 -5.08 5.33 -6.82
CA MET A 443 -5.92 6.52 -6.64
C MET A 443 -6.01 7.38 -7.91
N SER A 444 -4.86 7.71 -8.50
CA SER A 444 -4.79 8.61 -9.65
C SER A 444 -5.40 7.99 -10.90
N VAL A 445 -5.16 6.69 -11.13
CA VAL A 445 -5.77 5.97 -12.25
C VAL A 445 -7.28 5.83 -12.05
N ALA A 446 -7.75 5.51 -10.84
CA ALA A 446 -9.18 5.47 -10.57
C ALA A 446 -9.87 6.81 -10.80
N ALA A 447 -9.27 7.92 -10.34
CA ALA A 447 -9.76 9.27 -10.58
C ALA A 447 -9.81 9.59 -12.08
N ARG A 448 -8.73 9.27 -12.81
CA ARG A 448 -8.65 9.48 -14.26
C ARG A 448 -9.70 8.68 -15.02
N VAL A 449 -9.90 7.40 -14.67
CA VAL A 449 -10.86 6.52 -15.34
C VAL A 449 -12.30 6.91 -15.01
N ALA A 450 -12.56 7.41 -13.79
CA ALA A 450 -13.84 8.01 -13.46
C ALA A 450 -14.15 9.24 -14.35
N GLU A 451 -13.17 10.12 -14.55
CA GLU A 451 -13.30 11.26 -15.48
C GLU A 451 -13.51 10.83 -16.93
N GLU A 452 -12.76 9.83 -17.41
CA GLU A 452 -12.87 9.32 -18.79
C GLU A 452 -14.23 8.67 -19.08
N MET A 453 -14.79 7.96 -18.10
CA MET A 453 -16.13 7.35 -18.22
C MET A 453 -17.27 8.32 -17.87
N GLY A 454 -16.97 9.53 -17.39
CA GLY A 454 -17.97 10.52 -16.99
C GLY A 454 -18.71 10.17 -15.69
N PHE A 455 -18.11 9.35 -14.83
CA PHE A 455 -18.66 8.97 -13.53
C PHE A 455 -18.03 9.77 -12.39
N LYS A 456 -18.71 9.79 -11.24
CA LYS A 456 -18.14 10.34 -10.01
C LYS A 456 -17.30 9.26 -9.33
N LEU A 457 -16.06 9.59 -8.97
CA LEU A 457 -15.19 8.72 -8.18
C LEU A 457 -15.89 8.26 -6.89
N GLY A 458 -15.83 6.95 -6.62
CA GLY A 458 -16.49 6.26 -5.51
C GLY A 458 -17.84 5.63 -5.88
N ASN A 459 -18.45 6.00 -7.00
CA ASN A 459 -19.66 5.35 -7.51
C ASN A 459 -19.28 4.15 -8.38
N GLU A 460 -19.39 4.25 -9.71
CA GLU A 460 -19.13 3.19 -10.67
C GLU A 460 -17.63 2.82 -10.74
N VAL A 461 -16.75 3.82 -10.61
CA VAL A 461 -15.30 3.62 -10.48
C VAL A 461 -14.89 3.99 -9.07
N GLY A 462 -14.20 3.08 -8.40
CA GLY A 462 -13.71 3.27 -7.04
C GLY A 462 -12.28 2.79 -6.88
N TYR A 463 -11.67 3.13 -5.74
CA TYR A 463 -10.41 2.53 -5.33
C TYR A 463 -10.43 2.06 -3.88
N SER A 464 -9.62 1.05 -3.58
CA SER A 464 -9.43 0.55 -2.22
C SER A 464 -7.94 0.38 -1.93
N ILE A 465 -7.44 1.13 -0.96
CA ILE A 465 -6.04 1.09 -0.53
C ILE A 465 -5.99 0.90 0.98
N ARG A 466 -4.84 0.46 1.50
CA ARG A 466 -4.67 0.30 2.94
C ARG A 466 -4.94 1.64 3.65
N PHE A 467 -5.86 1.60 4.61
CA PHE A 467 -6.34 2.75 5.36
C PHE A 467 -7.21 3.77 4.62
N GLU A 468 -7.73 3.44 3.43
CA GLU A 468 -8.65 4.33 2.70
C GLU A 468 -9.45 3.53 1.65
N ASP A 469 -10.78 3.48 1.80
CA ASP A 469 -11.66 2.82 0.82
C ASP A 469 -12.68 3.81 0.25
N CYS A 470 -12.59 4.02 -1.05
CA CYS A 470 -13.48 4.89 -1.83
C CYS A 470 -14.28 4.05 -2.83
N CYS A 471 -15.02 3.07 -2.32
CA CYS A 471 -15.92 2.22 -3.08
C CYS A 471 -17.36 2.31 -2.56
N SER A 472 -18.32 1.96 -3.41
CA SER A 472 -19.73 1.82 -3.05
C SER A 472 -20.31 0.53 -3.64
N GLU A 473 -21.56 0.21 -3.31
CA GLU A 473 -22.27 -0.93 -3.91
C GLU A 473 -22.43 -0.78 -5.44
N ARG A 474 -22.34 0.45 -5.96
CA ARG A 474 -22.40 0.73 -7.41
C ARG A 474 -21.07 0.52 -8.13
N THR A 475 -19.98 0.29 -7.40
CA THR A 475 -18.65 0.16 -7.99
C THR A 475 -18.56 -1.09 -8.84
N ILE A 476 -18.31 -0.90 -10.13
CA ILE A 476 -18.14 -1.93 -11.15
C ILE A 476 -16.66 -2.14 -11.51
N VAL A 477 -15.87 -1.07 -11.49
CA VAL A 477 -14.42 -1.11 -11.72
C VAL A 477 -13.73 -0.65 -10.45
N LYS A 478 -12.99 -1.57 -9.83
CA LYS A 478 -12.32 -1.33 -8.56
C LYS A 478 -10.81 -1.40 -8.76
N TYR A 479 -10.14 -0.28 -8.57
CA TYR A 479 -8.68 -0.23 -8.48
C TYR A 479 -8.26 -0.49 -7.05
N MET A 480 -7.29 -1.35 -6.81
CA MET A 480 -6.85 -1.61 -5.44
C MET A 480 -5.36 -1.86 -5.36
N THR A 481 -4.80 -1.73 -4.16
CA THR A 481 -3.45 -2.21 -3.95
C THR A 481 -3.43 -3.72 -3.81
N ASP A 482 -2.34 -4.37 -4.22
CA ASP A 482 -2.12 -5.81 -4.12
C ASP A 482 -2.43 -6.34 -2.70
N GLY A 483 -1.95 -5.65 -1.67
CA GLY A 483 -2.23 -6.00 -0.27
C GLY A 483 -3.70 -5.89 0.14
N MET A 484 -4.51 -5.08 -0.54
CA MET A 484 -5.96 -5.02 -0.28
C MET A 484 -6.69 -6.19 -0.93
N LEU A 485 -6.25 -6.63 -2.12
CA LEU A 485 -6.79 -7.87 -2.70
C LEU A 485 -6.46 -9.09 -1.82
N LEU A 486 -5.23 -9.16 -1.30
CA LEU A 486 -4.85 -10.18 -0.32
C LEU A 486 -5.72 -10.19 0.94
N ARG A 487 -6.17 -9.01 1.37
CA ARG A 487 -7.09 -8.90 2.51
C ARG A 487 -8.51 -9.32 2.14
N GLU A 488 -8.95 -9.06 0.91
CA GLU A 488 -10.24 -9.53 0.42
C GLU A 488 -10.31 -11.05 0.37
N PHE A 489 -9.20 -11.74 0.06
CA PHE A 489 -9.12 -13.20 0.14
C PHE A 489 -9.46 -13.78 1.52
N LEU A 490 -9.27 -13.01 2.61
CA LEU A 490 -9.66 -13.45 3.96
C LEU A 490 -11.18 -13.47 4.16
N GLY A 491 -11.90 -12.56 3.50
CA GLY A 491 -13.36 -12.50 3.55
C GLY A 491 -14.02 -13.39 2.49
N GLU A 492 -13.49 -13.37 1.28
CA GLU A 492 -14.02 -14.01 0.08
C GLU A 492 -12.89 -14.77 -0.66
N PRO A 493 -12.60 -16.03 -0.25
CA PRO A 493 -11.48 -16.79 -0.80
C PRO A 493 -11.68 -17.22 -2.26
N ASP A 494 -12.91 -17.24 -2.76
CA ASP A 494 -13.27 -17.62 -4.14
C ASP A 494 -13.41 -16.41 -5.09
N LEU A 495 -13.27 -15.18 -4.57
CA LEU A 495 -13.45 -13.92 -5.30
C LEU A 495 -14.76 -13.89 -6.12
N ALA A 496 -15.85 -14.46 -5.62
CA ALA A 496 -17.13 -14.57 -6.33
C ALA A 496 -17.63 -13.22 -6.90
N SER A 497 -17.35 -12.12 -6.18
CA SER A 497 -17.63 -10.73 -6.56
C SER A 497 -16.98 -10.27 -7.88
N TYR A 498 -15.89 -10.92 -8.34
CA TYR A 498 -15.13 -10.51 -9.51
C TYR A 498 -15.29 -11.50 -10.67
N SER A 499 -15.42 -10.95 -11.88
CA SER A 499 -15.42 -11.72 -13.14
C SER A 499 -14.07 -11.66 -13.86
N VAL A 500 -13.36 -10.55 -13.73
CA VAL A 500 -12.01 -10.35 -14.28
C VAL A 500 -11.12 -9.76 -13.21
N MET A 501 -9.95 -10.38 -13.03
CA MET A 501 -8.88 -9.85 -12.20
C MET A 501 -7.70 -9.45 -13.07
N ILE A 502 -7.24 -8.21 -12.90
CA ILE A 502 -6.09 -7.65 -13.61
C ILE A 502 -5.00 -7.41 -12.58
N VAL A 503 -3.89 -8.13 -12.68
CA VAL A 503 -2.69 -7.88 -11.90
C VAL A 503 -1.74 -7.05 -12.75
N ASP A 504 -1.66 -5.75 -12.49
CA ASP A 504 -0.89 -4.81 -13.30
C ASP A 504 0.45 -4.45 -12.64
N GLU A 505 1.39 -3.96 -13.47
CA GLU A 505 2.78 -3.69 -13.07
C GLU A 505 3.45 -4.90 -12.41
N ALA A 506 3.13 -6.12 -12.88
CA ALA A 506 3.63 -7.40 -12.38
C ALA A 506 5.17 -7.51 -12.33
N HIS A 507 5.86 -6.68 -13.11
CA HIS A 507 7.32 -6.59 -13.15
C HIS A 507 7.94 -5.91 -11.92
N GLU A 508 7.17 -5.20 -11.08
CA GLU A 508 7.69 -4.70 -9.80
C GLU A 508 7.98 -5.83 -8.79
N ARG A 509 7.41 -7.04 -9.01
CA ARG A 509 7.66 -8.26 -8.21
C ARG A 509 7.63 -8.00 -6.69
N THR A 510 6.57 -7.31 -6.24
CA THR A 510 6.38 -7.00 -4.82
C THR A 510 6.02 -8.26 -4.04
N LEU A 511 6.25 -8.23 -2.73
CA LEU A 511 5.93 -9.33 -1.83
C LEU A 511 4.47 -9.77 -1.94
N HIS A 512 3.56 -8.79 -2.03
CA HIS A 512 2.13 -9.05 -2.15
C HIS A 512 1.75 -9.61 -3.52
N THR A 513 2.36 -9.11 -4.60
CA THR A 513 2.10 -9.60 -5.96
C THR A 513 2.50 -11.08 -6.12
N ASP A 514 3.66 -11.48 -5.60
CA ASP A 514 4.14 -12.86 -5.70
C ASP A 514 3.26 -13.85 -4.93
N VAL A 515 2.76 -13.44 -3.75
CA VAL A 515 1.78 -14.22 -2.99
C VAL A 515 0.45 -14.30 -3.74
N LEU A 516 0.00 -13.20 -4.34
CA LEU A 516 -1.21 -13.17 -5.15
C LEU A 516 -1.13 -14.10 -6.35
N PHE A 517 0.02 -14.22 -7.01
CA PHE A 517 0.16 -15.11 -8.17
C PHE A 517 -0.12 -16.57 -7.80
N GLY A 518 0.42 -17.07 -6.69
CA GLY A 518 0.13 -18.43 -6.23
C GLY A 518 -1.36 -18.62 -5.92
N LEU A 519 -1.97 -17.68 -5.18
CA LEU A 519 -3.39 -17.76 -4.81
C LEU A 519 -4.33 -17.69 -6.03
N VAL A 520 -4.08 -16.75 -6.93
CA VAL A 520 -4.93 -16.52 -8.09
C VAL A 520 -4.76 -17.63 -9.13
N LYS A 521 -3.58 -18.25 -9.23
CA LYS A 521 -3.37 -19.45 -10.06
C LYS A 521 -4.23 -20.63 -9.58
N ASP A 522 -4.26 -20.88 -8.28
CA ASP A 522 -5.11 -21.93 -7.70
C ASP A 522 -6.61 -21.65 -7.92
N ILE A 523 -7.00 -20.38 -7.83
CA ILE A 523 -8.40 -19.99 -8.05
C ILE A 523 -8.80 -20.03 -9.51
N ALA A 524 -7.91 -19.65 -10.43
CA ALA A 524 -8.16 -19.80 -11.87
C ALA A 524 -8.43 -21.28 -12.21
N ARG A 525 -7.70 -22.22 -11.58
CA ARG A 525 -7.96 -23.66 -11.73
C ARG A 525 -9.30 -24.10 -11.15
N PHE A 526 -9.73 -23.51 -10.04
CA PHE A 526 -11.02 -23.82 -9.40
C PHE A 526 -12.22 -23.17 -10.10
N ARG A 527 -12.03 -21.98 -10.67
CA ARG A 527 -13.10 -21.06 -11.10
C ARG A 527 -12.89 -20.69 -12.58
N PRO A 528 -13.34 -21.54 -13.53
CA PRO A 528 -13.08 -21.36 -14.97
C PRO A 528 -13.78 -20.14 -15.57
N ASP A 529 -14.77 -19.58 -14.88
CA ASP A 529 -15.46 -18.33 -15.23
C ASP A 529 -14.64 -17.07 -14.93
N LEU A 530 -13.65 -17.15 -14.03
CA LEU A 530 -12.76 -16.03 -13.73
C LEU A 530 -11.72 -15.86 -14.84
N LYS A 531 -11.64 -14.66 -15.43
CA LYS A 531 -10.56 -14.28 -16.35
C LYS A 531 -9.43 -13.60 -15.59
N LEU A 532 -8.19 -13.99 -15.88
CA LEU A 532 -6.98 -13.45 -15.25
C LEU A 532 -6.10 -12.76 -16.29
N LEU A 533 -5.84 -11.47 -16.09
CA LEU A 533 -4.94 -10.70 -16.94
C LEU A 533 -3.72 -10.26 -16.15
N ILE A 534 -2.53 -10.60 -16.63
CA ILE A 534 -1.27 -10.21 -15.99
C ILE A 534 -0.59 -9.20 -16.88
N SER A 535 -0.53 -7.95 -16.44
CA SER A 535 0.04 -6.85 -17.22
C SER A 535 1.46 -6.53 -16.76
N SER A 536 2.40 -6.56 -17.70
CA SER A 536 3.83 -6.31 -17.48
C SER A 536 4.39 -5.35 -18.51
N ALA A 537 5.39 -4.55 -18.11
CA ALA A 537 6.10 -3.62 -18.99
C ALA A 537 7.48 -4.13 -19.44
N THR A 538 7.84 -5.36 -19.07
CA THR A 538 9.18 -5.92 -19.28
C THR A 538 9.16 -7.15 -20.17
N LEU A 539 10.33 -7.45 -20.77
CA LEU A 539 10.56 -8.57 -21.68
C LEU A 539 10.52 -9.95 -21.00
N ASP A 540 10.41 -10.02 -19.66
CA ASP A 540 10.38 -11.29 -18.91
C ASP A 540 8.98 -11.95 -18.91
N ALA A 541 8.18 -11.68 -19.94
CA ALA A 541 6.84 -12.25 -20.12
C ALA A 541 6.85 -13.78 -20.22
N GLU A 542 7.99 -14.37 -20.60
CA GLU A 542 8.19 -15.82 -20.72
C GLU A 542 8.12 -16.52 -19.35
N LYS A 543 8.74 -15.99 -18.30
CA LYS A 543 8.62 -16.56 -16.95
C LYS A 543 7.20 -16.51 -16.41
N PHE A 544 6.48 -15.42 -16.69
CA PHE A 544 5.06 -15.34 -16.36
C PHE A 544 4.27 -16.40 -17.13
N SER A 545 4.60 -16.64 -18.40
CA SER A 545 3.92 -17.64 -19.23
C SER A 545 4.14 -19.04 -18.66
N GLU A 546 5.38 -19.42 -18.40
CA GLU A 546 5.74 -20.71 -17.80
C GLU A 546 5.07 -20.91 -16.44
N PHE A 547 5.09 -19.89 -15.57
CA PHE A 547 4.45 -19.96 -14.27
C PHE A 547 2.94 -20.13 -14.36
N PHE A 548 2.28 -19.53 -15.36
CA PHE A 548 0.83 -19.64 -15.57
C PHE A 548 0.46 -20.71 -16.61
N ASP A 549 1.12 -21.87 -16.56
CA ASP A 549 0.82 -23.05 -17.38
C ASP A 549 0.86 -22.76 -18.90
N ASP A 550 1.93 -22.09 -19.35
CA ASP A 550 2.19 -21.65 -20.73
C ASP A 550 1.11 -20.68 -21.30
N ALA A 551 0.65 -19.75 -20.45
CA ALA A 551 -0.35 -18.76 -20.84
C ALA A 551 0.15 -17.87 -22.02
N PRO A 552 -0.72 -17.56 -23.00
CA PRO A 552 -0.32 -16.78 -24.17
C PRO A 552 0.08 -15.35 -23.81
N ILE A 553 1.03 -14.82 -24.56
CA ILE A 553 1.54 -13.45 -24.42
C ILE A 553 0.97 -12.57 -25.52
N PHE A 554 0.20 -11.56 -25.14
CA PHE A 554 -0.32 -10.51 -26.00
C PHE A 554 0.58 -9.28 -25.94
N ARG A 555 1.28 -8.99 -27.05
CA ARG A 555 2.23 -7.88 -27.13
C ARG A 555 1.60 -6.63 -27.74
N ILE A 556 1.55 -5.56 -26.95
CA ILE A 556 1.14 -4.23 -27.40
C ILE A 556 2.40 -3.44 -27.77
N PRO A 557 2.61 -3.09 -29.05
CA PRO A 557 3.77 -2.30 -29.46
C PRO A 557 3.75 -0.92 -28.77
N GLY A 558 4.89 -0.57 -28.17
CA GLY A 558 5.07 0.73 -27.52
C GLY A 558 5.08 1.89 -28.52
N ARG A 559 5.08 3.12 -28.00
CA ARG A 559 5.28 4.35 -28.78
C ARG A 559 6.49 5.13 -28.26
N ARG A 560 7.65 4.48 -28.28
CA ARG A 560 8.90 5.15 -27.92
C ARG A 560 9.56 5.74 -29.14
N PHE A 561 10.05 6.95 -28.99
CA PHE A 561 11.06 7.48 -29.86
C PHE A 561 12.41 6.84 -29.52
N PRO A 562 13.34 6.74 -30.48
CA PRO A 562 14.65 6.15 -30.23
C PRO A 562 15.42 6.97 -29.18
N VAL A 563 16.18 6.26 -28.34
CA VAL A 563 17.03 6.85 -27.30
C VAL A 563 18.48 6.49 -27.57
N ASP A 564 19.34 7.50 -27.72
CA ASP A 564 20.78 7.28 -27.89
C ASP A 564 21.42 7.02 -26.52
N ILE A 565 22.16 5.91 -26.37
CA ILE A 565 22.79 5.50 -25.11
C ILE A 565 24.28 5.79 -25.14
N TYR A 566 24.73 6.55 -24.15
CA TYR A 566 26.10 6.95 -23.92
C TYR A 566 26.63 6.29 -22.65
N TYR A 567 27.87 5.82 -22.69
CA TYR A 567 28.57 5.23 -21.54
C TYR A 567 29.85 6.01 -21.26
N THR A 568 30.28 6.04 -20.00
CA THR A 568 31.61 6.57 -19.65
C THR A 568 32.72 5.65 -20.16
N LYS A 569 33.88 6.22 -20.48
CA LYS A 569 35.05 5.44 -20.91
C LYS A 569 35.62 4.59 -19.77
N ALA A 570 35.62 5.14 -18.56
CA ALA A 570 36.13 4.52 -17.35
C ALA A 570 35.04 4.51 -16.25
N PRO A 571 35.13 3.60 -15.27
CA PRO A 571 34.24 3.65 -14.10
C PRO A 571 34.53 4.92 -13.27
N GLU A 572 33.47 5.65 -12.92
CA GLU A 572 33.57 6.86 -12.11
C GLU A 572 33.52 6.51 -10.61
N ALA A 573 34.51 6.98 -9.85
CA ALA A 573 34.59 6.70 -8.41
C ALA A 573 33.57 7.52 -7.60
N ASP A 574 33.36 8.78 -7.97
CA ASP A 574 32.33 9.65 -7.40
C ASP A 574 31.27 9.95 -8.46
N TYR A 575 30.20 9.15 -8.44
CA TYR A 575 29.11 9.31 -9.39
C TYR A 575 28.23 10.53 -9.11
N ILE A 576 28.27 11.11 -7.90
CA ILE A 576 27.46 12.28 -7.54
C ILE A 576 28.03 13.50 -8.25
N ASP A 577 29.34 13.71 -8.13
CA ASP A 577 30.01 14.80 -8.82
C ASP A 577 29.93 14.63 -10.35
N ALA A 578 30.15 13.41 -10.84
CA ALA A 578 30.02 13.09 -12.26
C ALA A 578 28.60 13.37 -12.81
N ALA A 579 27.56 13.09 -12.02
CA ALA A 579 26.18 13.43 -12.39
C ALA A 579 25.98 14.95 -12.47
N VAL A 580 26.47 15.72 -11.49
CA VAL A 580 26.38 17.18 -11.46
C VAL A 580 27.10 17.82 -12.66
N VAL A 581 28.30 17.34 -12.98
CA VAL A 581 29.07 17.77 -14.17
C VAL A 581 28.29 17.48 -15.45
N SER A 582 27.76 16.25 -15.58
CA SER A 582 26.98 15.83 -16.74
C SER A 582 25.72 16.68 -16.94
N VAL A 583 25.00 17.04 -15.86
CA VAL A 583 23.85 17.95 -15.93
C VAL A 583 24.24 19.29 -16.53
N LEU A 584 25.33 19.89 -16.06
CA LEU A 584 25.80 21.19 -16.53
C LEU A 584 26.27 21.13 -17.99
N GLN A 585 27.01 20.08 -18.37
CA GLN A 585 27.44 19.85 -19.75
C GLN A 585 26.24 19.70 -20.70
N ILE A 586 25.21 18.96 -20.29
CA ILE A 586 23.98 18.81 -21.06
C ILE A 586 23.23 20.14 -21.16
N HIS A 587 23.15 20.92 -20.07
CA HIS A 587 22.48 22.23 -20.05
C HIS A 587 23.10 23.22 -21.04
N VAL A 588 24.43 23.23 -21.16
CA VAL A 588 25.17 24.12 -22.06
C VAL A 588 25.18 23.63 -23.50
N SER A 589 25.46 22.34 -23.72
CA SER A 589 25.73 21.80 -25.07
C SER A 589 24.48 21.33 -25.84
N GLN A 590 23.44 20.85 -25.14
CA GLN A 590 22.32 20.15 -25.79
C GLN A 590 21.11 21.07 -26.03
N PRO A 591 20.28 20.80 -27.06
CA PRO A 591 19.05 21.55 -27.34
C PRO A 591 17.99 21.43 -26.22
N PRO A 592 16.92 22.25 -26.23
CA PRO A 592 15.87 22.22 -25.20
C PRO A 592 15.29 20.83 -24.92
N GLY A 593 15.01 20.58 -23.64
CA GLY A 593 14.49 19.33 -23.10
C GLY A 593 14.90 19.19 -21.63
N ASP A 594 14.01 18.63 -20.81
CA ASP A 594 14.24 18.50 -19.38
C ASP A 594 15.16 17.30 -19.07
N ILE A 595 15.86 17.39 -17.95
CA ILE A 595 16.84 16.40 -17.49
C ILE A 595 16.27 15.66 -16.28
N LEU A 596 16.32 14.33 -16.33
CA LEU A 596 16.03 13.45 -15.19
C LEU A 596 17.32 12.77 -14.71
N VAL A 597 17.65 12.94 -13.44
CA VAL A 597 18.83 12.32 -12.81
C VAL A 597 18.35 11.30 -11.78
N PHE A 598 18.87 10.08 -11.84
CA PHE A 598 18.62 9.06 -10.84
C PHE A 598 19.67 9.10 -9.74
N LEU A 599 19.24 9.21 -8.48
CA LEU A 599 20.10 9.19 -7.28
C LEU A 599 19.52 8.23 -6.25
N THR A 600 20.31 7.80 -5.25
CA THR A 600 19.91 6.67 -4.42
C THR A 600 19.03 7.07 -3.23
N GLY A 601 19.15 8.31 -2.73
CA GLY A 601 18.38 8.76 -1.58
C GLY A 601 18.39 10.26 -1.33
N GLN A 602 17.72 10.67 -0.26
CA GLN A 602 17.52 12.09 0.11
C GLN A 602 18.83 12.86 0.28
N GLU A 603 19.79 12.31 1.04
CA GLU A 603 21.06 13.00 1.33
C GLU A 603 21.85 13.31 0.05
N GLU A 604 21.92 12.36 -0.88
CA GLU A 604 22.57 12.54 -2.18
C GLU A 604 21.84 13.55 -3.06
N ILE A 605 20.50 13.51 -3.07
CA ILE A 605 19.66 14.45 -3.83
C ILE A 605 19.86 15.88 -3.33
N GLU A 606 19.80 16.09 -2.02
CA GLU A 606 20.00 17.42 -1.42
C GLU A 606 21.42 17.93 -1.66
N THR A 607 22.44 17.07 -1.51
CA THR A 607 23.83 17.42 -1.79
C THR A 607 24.03 17.81 -3.26
N SER A 608 23.47 17.02 -4.18
CA SER A 608 23.52 17.31 -5.62
C SER A 608 22.79 18.61 -5.97
N GLN A 609 21.66 18.87 -5.30
CA GLN A 609 20.91 20.12 -5.46
C GLN A 609 21.74 21.33 -5.03
N GLU A 610 22.38 21.26 -3.85
CA GLU A 610 23.25 22.32 -3.34
C GLU A 610 24.43 22.58 -4.28
N MET A 611 25.12 21.51 -4.73
CA MET A 611 26.23 21.60 -5.68
C MET A 611 25.80 22.22 -7.02
N LEU A 612 24.65 21.81 -7.57
CA LEU A 612 24.11 22.36 -8.81
C LEU A 612 23.74 23.83 -8.64
N GLN A 613 23.10 24.21 -7.54
CA GLN A 613 22.75 25.60 -7.28
C GLN A 613 23.99 26.48 -7.14
N GLU A 614 25.03 26.01 -6.44
CA GLU A 614 26.28 26.74 -6.28
C GLU A 614 27.01 26.92 -7.64
N ARG A 615 27.15 25.85 -8.42
CA ARG A 615 27.79 25.91 -9.74
C ARG A 615 27.00 26.77 -10.73
N THR A 616 25.67 26.69 -10.70
CA THR A 616 24.78 27.54 -11.53
C THR A 616 24.93 29.01 -11.16
N ARG A 617 25.01 29.35 -9.86
CA ARG A 617 25.27 30.72 -9.40
C ARG A 617 26.63 31.24 -9.85
N LYS A 618 27.68 30.39 -9.82
CA LYS A 618 29.04 30.74 -10.31
C LYS A 618 29.06 31.03 -11.81
N LEU A 619 28.29 30.28 -12.60
CA LEU A 619 28.18 30.47 -14.05
C LEU A 619 27.37 31.73 -14.42
N GLY A 620 26.47 32.18 -13.55
CA GLY A 620 25.77 33.46 -13.65
C GLY A 620 24.97 33.60 -14.94
N SER A 621 25.05 34.76 -15.59
CA SER A 621 24.32 35.06 -16.84
C SER A 621 24.87 34.36 -18.10
N LYS A 622 25.90 33.52 -17.97
CA LYS A 622 26.47 32.78 -19.12
C LYS A 622 25.60 31.60 -19.53
N ILE A 623 24.74 31.11 -18.63
CA ILE A 623 23.86 29.98 -18.85
C ILE A 623 22.40 30.41 -18.75
N LYS A 624 21.52 29.66 -19.40
CA LYS A 624 20.07 29.83 -19.27
C LYS A 624 19.63 29.42 -17.86
N GLU A 625 18.45 29.89 -17.44
CA GLU A 625 17.90 29.54 -16.13
C GLU A 625 17.71 28.02 -16.00
N LEU A 626 18.14 27.48 -14.85
CA LEU A 626 18.07 26.06 -14.53
C LEU A 626 17.20 25.87 -13.28
N LEU A 627 16.05 25.24 -13.44
CA LEU A 627 15.15 24.92 -12.34
C LEU A 627 15.51 23.54 -11.78
N ILE A 628 15.98 23.48 -10.53
CA ILE A 628 16.42 22.24 -9.88
C ILE A 628 15.33 21.81 -8.89
N LEU A 629 14.73 20.63 -9.12
CA LEU A 629 13.63 20.10 -8.31
C LEU A 629 13.97 18.70 -7.78
N PRO A 630 13.98 18.47 -6.46
CA PRO A 630 14.17 17.15 -5.87
C PRO A 630 12.86 16.35 -5.84
N ILE A 631 12.94 15.02 -5.93
CA ILE A 631 11.85 14.10 -5.63
C ILE A 631 12.34 12.83 -4.94
N TYR A 632 11.82 12.59 -3.73
CA TYR A 632 12.03 11.40 -2.93
C TYR A 632 10.80 11.15 -2.03
N ALA A 633 10.68 9.96 -1.45
CA ALA A 633 9.46 9.49 -0.78
C ALA A 633 8.96 10.39 0.36
N ASN A 634 9.88 10.95 1.16
CA ASN A 634 9.56 11.78 2.33
C ASN A 634 9.28 13.25 2.00
N LEU A 635 9.36 13.66 0.72
CA LEU A 635 9.14 15.04 0.31
C LEU A 635 7.66 15.43 0.47
N PRO A 636 7.33 16.62 1.01
CA PRO A 636 5.97 17.16 1.04
C PRO A 636 5.30 17.19 -0.35
N SER A 637 3.99 16.90 -0.38
CA SER A 637 3.24 16.71 -1.65
C SER A 637 3.14 17.97 -2.50
N ASP A 638 3.09 19.14 -1.88
CA ASP A 638 3.14 20.44 -2.53
C ASP A 638 4.44 20.62 -3.32
N MET A 639 5.57 20.17 -2.77
CA MET A 639 6.85 20.16 -3.48
C MET A 639 6.94 19.06 -4.54
N GLN A 640 6.35 17.89 -4.30
CA GLN A 640 6.24 16.84 -5.33
C GLN A 640 5.41 17.31 -6.53
N ALA A 641 4.34 18.09 -6.31
CA ALA A 641 3.48 18.57 -7.38
C ALA A 641 4.21 19.52 -8.36
N LYS A 642 5.19 20.28 -7.88
CA LYS A 642 5.97 21.23 -8.70
C LYS A 642 6.73 20.56 -9.84
N ILE A 643 7.05 19.27 -9.75
CA ILE A 643 7.77 18.56 -10.82
C ILE A 643 6.93 18.44 -12.11
N PHE A 644 5.59 18.46 -11.97
CA PHE A 644 4.64 18.35 -13.08
C PHE A 644 4.35 19.71 -13.73
N GLU A 645 4.81 20.80 -13.14
CA GLU A 645 4.66 22.13 -13.75
C GLU A 645 5.51 22.21 -15.03
N PRO A 646 4.97 22.82 -16.10
CA PRO A 646 5.68 22.95 -17.36
C PRO A 646 6.87 23.90 -17.20
N THR A 647 7.94 23.61 -17.93
CA THR A 647 9.17 24.41 -17.89
C THR A 647 8.94 25.80 -18.52
N PRO A 648 9.29 26.90 -17.83
CA PRO A 648 9.18 28.25 -18.39
C PRO A 648 9.97 28.41 -19.69
N PRO A 649 9.51 29.24 -20.64
CA PRO A 649 10.17 29.42 -21.93
C PRO A 649 11.58 30.00 -21.74
N GLY A 650 12.58 29.31 -22.26
CA GLY A 650 14.00 29.71 -22.15
C GLY A 650 14.72 29.14 -20.94
N ALA A 651 14.02 28.49 -20.00
CA ALA A 651 14.61 27.74 -18.88
C ALA A 651 14.70 26.24 -19.20
N ARG A 652 15.46 25.51 -18.37
CA ARG A 652 15.49 24.04 -18.37
C ARG A 652 15.19 23.52 -16.97
N LYS A 653 14.38 22.46 -16.86
CA LYS A 653 14.10 21.79 -15.59
C LYS A 653 15.02 20.57 -15.44
N VAL A 654 15.60 20.43 -14.24
CA VAL A 654 16.39 19.28 -13.79
C VAL A 654 15.66 18.66 -12.61
N ILE A 655 15.34 17.38 -12.74
CA ILE A 655 14.65 16.61 -11.71
C ILE A 655 15.64 15.61 -11.12
N LEU A 656 15.91 15.76 -9.83
CA LEU A 656 16.77 14.86 -9.07
C LEU A 656 15.88 13.84 -8.35
N ALA A 657 15.85 12.61 -8.83
CA ALA A 657 14.85 11.62 -8.45
C ALA A 657 15.48 10.32 -7.92
N THR A 658 14.78 9.65 -7.00
CA THR A 658 15.04 8.24 -6.71
C THR A 658 14.39 7.33 -7.77
N ASN A 659 14.40 6.01 -7.53
CA ASN A 659 13.67 5.01 -8.31
C ASN A 659 12.14 5.24 -8.39
N ILE A 660 11.58 6.23 -7.68
CA ILE A 660 10.18 6.66 -7.83
C ILE A 660 9.87 7.06 -9.29
N ALA A 661 10.83 7.69 -9.98
CA ALA A 661 10.67 8.10 -11.37
C ALA A 661 10.84 6.96 -12.40
N GLU A 662 11.27 5.77 -11.96
CA GLU A 662 11.64 4.64 -12.84
C GLU A 662 10.43 3.97 -13.49
N THR A 663 9.32 3.77 -12.76
CA THR A 663 8.10 3.09 -13.22
C THR A 663 6.88 3.99 -13.12
N SER A 664 6.60 4.54 -11.93
CA SER A 664 5.24 5.00 -11.61
C SER A 664 4.92 6.46 -11.82
N LEU A 665 5.89 7.30 -12.20
CA LEU A 665 5.64 8.70 -12.54
C LEU A 665 6.01 9.00 -13.99
N THR A 666 5.02 9.44 -14.77
CA THR A 666 5.22 10.09 -16.07
C THR A 666 5.46 11.56 -15.81
N ILE A 667 6.68 12.02 -16.06
CA ILE A 667 6.98 13.45 -16.07
C ILE A 667 7.19 13.84 -17.53
N ASP A 668 6.36 14.76 -17.98
CA ASP A 668 6.38 15.22 -19.37
C ASP A 668 7.58 16.17 -19.59
N GLY A 669 8.08 16.22 -20.83
CA GLY A 669 9.20 17.08 -21.22
C GLY A 669 10.60 16.50 -21.02
N ILE A 670 10.74 15.31 -20.41
CA ILE A 670 12.04 14.64 -20.25
C ILE A 670 12.60 14.20 -21.61
N LYS A 671 13.81 14.66 -21.92
CA LYS A 671 14.56 14.27 -23.13
C LYS A 671 15.94 13.70 -22.80
N TYR A 672 16.50 14.08 -21.64
CA TYR A 672 17.82 13.65 -21.20
C TYR A 672 17.69 12.88 -19.88
N VAL A 673 18.29 11.70 -19.81
CA VAL A 673 18.36 10.90 -18.59
C VAL A 673 19.81 10.69 -18.21
N ILE A 674 20.14 10.89 -16.93
CA ILE A 674 21.44 10.57 -16.35
C ILE A 674 21.25 9.42 -15.37
N ASP A 675 21.95 8.32 -15.60
CA ASP A 675 21.83 7.08 -14.82
C ASP A 675 23.19 6.68 -14.23
N PRO A 676 23.40 6.91 -12.92
CA PRO A 676 24.57 6.42 -12.20
C PRO A 676 24.63 4.90 -12.04
N GLY A 677 23.52 4.17 -12.23
CA GLY A 677 23.52 2.70 -12.13
C GLY A 677 23.28 2.14 -10.72
N PHE A 678 22.86 2.97 -9.76
CA PHE A 678 22.59 2.53 -8.39
C PHE A 678 21.14 2.76 -7.95
N ASN A 679 20.70 2.00 -6.94
CA ASN A 679 19.48 2.23 -6.18
C ASN A 679 19.66 1.77 -4.72
N LYS A 680 18.79 2.24 -3.82
CA LYS A 680 18.68 1.70 -2.47
C LYS A 680 17.61 0.62 -2.44
N GLN A 681 17.96 -0.55 -1.93
CA GLN A 681 17.07 -1.71 -1.81
C GLN A 681 17.04 -2.21 -0.37
N ASN A 682 15.89 -2.70 0.09
CA ASN A 682 15.79 -3.33 1.40
C ASN A 682 16.40 -4.74 1.33
N SER A 683 17.22 -5.07 2.31
CA SER A 683 17.87 -6.36 2.48
C SER A 683 17.61 -6.85 3.90
N TYR A 684 16.93 -7.97 4.00
CA TYR A 684 16.65 -8.67 5.26
C TYR A 684 17.67 -9.78 5.48
N ASN A 685 18.31 -9.76 6.65
CA ASN A 685 19.15 -10.86 7.09
C ASN A 685 18.37 -11.68 8.13
N ALA A 686 17.96 -12.88 7.73
CA ALA A 686 17.13 -13.75 8.56
C ALA A 686 17.83 -14.13 9.88
N ARG A 687 19.13 -14.40 9.86
CA ARG A 687 19.89 -14.82 11.05
C ARG A 687 20.00 -13.72 12.11
N THR A 688 20.10 -12.46 11.67
CA THR A 688 20.18 -11.31 12.59
C THR A 688 18.82 -10.69 12.85
N GLY A 689 17.80 -11.04 12.05
CA GLY A 689 16.48 -10.40 12.08
C GLY A 689 16.52 -8.92 11.69
N MET A 690 17.57 -8.46 11.02
CA MET A 690 17.78 -7.04 10.71
C MET A 690 17.34 -6.72 9.28
N GLU A 691 16.64 -5.60 9.15
CA GLU A 691 16.37 -4.95 7.87
C GLU A 691 17.42 -3.85 7.64
N SER A 692 17.99 -3.84 6.45
CA SER A 692 19.03 -2.89 6.07
C SER A 692 18.73 -2.31 4.70
N LEU A 693 18.79 -0.98 4.59
CA LEU A 693 18.63 -0.30 3.31
C LEU A 693 20.02 -0.09 2.71
N VAL A 694 20.41 -0.99 1.80
CA VAL A 694 21.75 -1.01 1.21
C VAL A 694 21.71 -0.40 -0.19
N VAL A 695 22.76 0.34 -0.55
CA VAL A 695 22.96 0.81 -1.93
C VAL A 695 23.49 -0.35 -2.77
N THR A 696 22.76 -0.71 -3.80
CA THR A 696 23.07 -1.82 -4.72
C THR A 696 23.10 -1.33 -6.16
N PRO A 697 23.89 -1.98 -7.05
CA PRO A 697 23.77 -1.74 -8.48
C PRO A 697 22.38 -2.14 -8.98
N ILE A 698 21.92 -1.47 -10.04
CA ILE A 698 20.63 -1.79 -10.67
C ILE A 698 20.73 -2.98 -11.61
N SER A 699 19.59 -3.58 -11.95
CA SER A 699 19.54 -4.59 -13.02
C SER A 699 19.55 -3.94 -14.41
N LYS A 700 19.84 -4.73 -15.46
CA LYS A 700 19.71 -4.32 -16.85
C LYS A 700 18.27 -3.94 -17.19
N ALA A 701 17.28 -4.65 -16.64
CA ALA A 701 15.88 -4.31 -16.78
C ALA A 701 15.59 -2.90 -16.26
N SER A 702 16.03 -2.58 -15.04
CA SER A 702 15.90 -1.23 -14.45
C SER A 702 16.64 -0.16 -15.27
N ALA A 703 17.87 -0.44 -15.70
CA ALA A 703 18.65 0.48 -16.55
C ALA A 703 17.95 0.80 -17.88
N ASN A 704 17.24 -0.17 -18.45
CA ASN A 704 16.47 0.00 -19.68
C ASN A 704 15.17 0.77 -19.45
N GLN A 705 14.52 0.59 -18.29
CA GLN A 705 13.35 1.40 -17.91
C GLN A 705 13.73 2.86 -17.66
N ARG A 706 14.85 3.11 -16.98
CA ARG A 706 15.41 4.46 -16.78
C ARG A 706 15.71 5.13 -18.11
N ALA A 707 16.41 4.45 -19.03
CA ALA A 707 16.67 4.97 -20.38
C ALA A 707 15.37 5.25 -21.14
N GLY A 708 14.36 4.38 -21.01
CA GLY A 708 13.05 4.54 -21.63
C GLY A 708 12.29 5.80 -21.21
N ARG A 709 12.64 6.44 -20.08
CA ARG A 709 12.04 7.72 -19.64
C ARG A 709 12.36 8.87 -20.61
N ALA A 710 13.51 8.83 -21.28
CA ALA A 710 13.92 9.85 -22.25
C ALA A 710 13.14 9.76 -23.58
N GLY A 711 12.59 8.58 -23.91
CA GLY A 711 11.98 8.29 -25.22
C GLY A 711 10.47 8.42 -25.28
N ARG A 712 9.80 8.94 -24.23
CA ARG A 712 8.32 8.98 -24.17
C ARG A 712 7.69 10.05 -25.05
N VAL A 713 8.30 11.24 -25.12
CA VAL A 713 7.72 12.42 -25.81
C VAL A 713 8.42 12.72 -27.12
N SER A 714 9.74 12.55 -27.17
CA SER A 714 10.55 12.80 -28.36
C SER A 714 11.83 11.95 -28.31
N ALA A 715 12.60 11.95 -29.40
CA ALA A 715 13.90 11.27 -29.41
C ALA A 715 14.83 11.84 -28.33
N GLY A 716 15.32 10.96 -27.46
CA GLY A 716 16.04 11.32 -26.24
C GLY A 716 17.47 10.81 -26.20
N LYS A 717 18.21 11.18 -25.15
CA LYS A 717 19.55 10.65 -24.86
C LYS A 717 19.62 10.16 -23.42
N CYS A 718 20.30 9.04 -23.21
CA CYS A 718 20.57 8.48 -21.89
C CYS A 718 22.09 8.41 -21.68
N PHE A 719 22.56 9.04 -20.60
CA PHE A 719 23.95 9.07 -20.19
C PHE A 719 24.13 8.16 -18.97
N ARG A 720 24.82 7.04 -19.17
CA ARG A 720 25.13 6.06 -18.13
C ARG A 720 26.54 6.35 -17.59
N LEU A 721 26.66 6.53 -16.27
CA LEU A 721 27.94 6.85 -15.61
C LEU A 721 28.80 5.60 -15.32
N TYR A 722 28.59 4.56 -16.10
CA TYR A 722 29.30 3.28 -16.03
C TYR A 722 29.65 2.83 -17.44
N THR A 723 30.60 1.90 -17.54
CA THR A 723 31.10 1.44 -18.84
C THR A 723 30.11 0.49 -19.53
N ALA A 724 30.19 0.38 -20.85
CA ALA A 724 29.42 -0.59 -21.61
C ALA A 724 29.77 -2.05 -21.23
N TRP A 725 30.98 -2.28 -20.72
CA TRP A 725 31.42 -3.58 -20.20
C TRP A 725 30.70 -3.92 -18.89
N ALA A 726 30.65 -2.98 -17.94
CA ALA A 726 29.91 -3.12 -16.69
C ALA A 726 28.44 -3.44 -16.94
N TYR A 727 27.80 -2.71 -17.86
CA TYR A 727 26.41 -2.97 -18.23
C TYR A 727 26.15 -4.40 -18.70
N LYS A 728 27.07 -4.99 -19.48
CA LYS A 728 26.89 -6.34 -20.05
C LYS A 728 27.24 -7.46 -19.08
N ASN A 729 28.29 -7.27 -18.28
CA ASN A 729 28.93 -8.35 -17.53
C ASN A 729 28.77 -8.24 -16.00
N GLU A 730 28.61 -7.04 -15.44
CA GLU A 730 28.47 -6.84 -13.98
C GLU A 730 27.02 -6.74 -13.53
N LEU A 731 26.15 -6.09 -14.32
CA LEU A 731 24.75 -5.94 -13.97
C LEU A 731 23.96 -7.23 -14.20
N GLU A 732 23.13 -7.59 -13.21
CA GLU A 732 22.17 -8.69 -13.32
C GLU A 732 21.06 -8.35 -14.33
N ASP A 733 20.48 -9.35 -14.98
CA ASP A 733 19.45 -9.11 -16.01
C ASP A 733 18.16 -8.53 -15.40
N ASN A 734 17.73 -9.08 -14.27
CA ASN A 734 16.49 -8.73 -13.56
C ASN A 734 16.77 -8.41 -12.09
N THR A 735 15.88 -7.64 -11.47
CA THR A 735 15.95 -7.39 -10.02
C THR A 735 15.49 -8.62 -9.24
N VAL A 736 16.21 -8.98 -8.18
CA VAL A 736 15.77 -9.98 -7.20
C VAL A 736 14.38 -9.59 -6.65
N PRO A 737 13.42 -10.52 -6.54
CA PRO A 737 12.07 -10.23 -6.05
C PRO A 737 12.06 -9.85 -4.56
N GLU A 738 11.04 -9.13 -4.13
CA GLU A 738 10.94 -8.63 -2.75
C GLU A 738 10.76 -9.77 -1.72
N ILE A 739 10.12 -10.87 -2.11
CA ILE A 739 9.88 -12.04 -1.24
C ILE A 739 11.16 -12.69 -0.71
N GLN A 740 12.27 -12.59 -1.45
CA GLN A 740 13.56 -13.14 -1.02
C GLN A 740 14.37 -12.20 -0.11
N ARG A 741 13.91 -10.96 0.08
CA ARG A 741 14.70 -9.90 0.75
C ARG A 741 13.98 -9.20 1.89
N THR A 742 12.79 -9.67 2.27
CA THR A 742 11.96 -9.05 3.32
C THR A 742 11.58 -10.07 4.40
N ASN A 743 11.13 -9.56 5.55
CA ASN A 743 10.59 -10.40 6.60
C ASN A 743 9.22 -10.98 6.20
N LEU A 744 9.09 -12.30 6.29
CA LEU A 744 7.90 -13.04 5.87
C LEU A 744 6.85 -13.21 6.97
N GLY A 745 7.08 -12.71 8.20
CA GLY A 745 6.19 -12.94 9.34
C GLY A 745 4.71 -12.58 9.08
N ASN A 746 4.47 -11.43 8.45
CA ASN A 746 3.10 -11.01 8.10
C ASN A 746 2.48 -11.88 6.99
N VAL A 747 3.26 -12.25 5.97
CA VAL A 747 2.79 -13.09 4.86
C VAL A 747 2.50 -14.51 5.31
N VAL A 748 3.34 -15.08 6.18
CA VAL A 748 3.13 -16.41 6.74
C VAL A 748 1.85 -16.44 7.57
N LEU A 749 1.60 -15.40 8.39
CA LEU A 749 0.35 -15.28 9.14
C LEU A 749 -0.86 -15.23 8.19
N LEU A 750 -0.76 -14.44 7.12
CA LEU A 750 -1.80 -14.31 6.11
C LEU A 750 -2.08 -15.64 5.39
N LEU A 751 -1.06 -16.32 4.88
CA LEU A 751 -1.17 -17.61 4.19
C LEU A 751 -1.80 -18.67 5.10
N LYS A 752 -1.39 -18.70 6.39
CA LYS A 752 -2.00 -19.58 7.39
C LYS A 752 -3.46 -19.24 7.67
N SER A 753 -3.83 -17.96 7.71
CA SER A 753 -5.24 -17.56 7.85
C SER A 753 -6.11 -17.92 6.64
N LEU A 754 -5.51 -17.99 5.44
CA LEU A 754 -6.18 -18.48 4.23
C LEU A 754 -6.34 -20.01 4.20
N GLY A 755 -5.74 -20.72 5.16
CA GLY A 755 -5.83 -22.19 5.27
C GLY A 755 -4.71 -22.94 4.55
N ILE A 756 -3.66 -22.24 4.09
CA ILE A 756 -2.49 -22.87 3.46
C ILE A 756 -1.57 -23.39 4.54
N ASN A 757 -1.61 -24.70 4.76
CA ASN A 757 -0.81 -25.35 5.81
C ASN A 757 0.61 -25.65 5.35
N ASP A 758 0.78 -26.06 4.09
CA ASP A 758 2.07 -26.37 3.50
C ASP A 758 2.65 -25.14 2.79
N LEU A 759 3.54 -24.44 3.48
CA LEU A 759 4.18 -23.23 2.98
C LEU A 759 5.41 -23.55 2.11
N ILE A 760 5.96 -24.77 2.23
CA ILE A 760 7.19 -25.16 1.53
C ILE A 760 6.88 -25.50 0.08
N HIS A 761 5.75 -26.19 -0.16
CA HIS A 761 5.29 -26.55 -1.51
C HIS A 761 4.27 -25.58 -2.08
N PHE A 762 4.10 -24.41 -1.46
CA PHE A 762 3.27 -23.36 -2.05
C PHE A 762 3.91 -22.87 -3.35
N ASP A 763 3.08 -22.67 -4.38
CA ASP A 763 3.50 -22.36 -5.75
C ASP A 763 3.94 -20.88 -5.87
N PHE A 764 5.10 -20.57 -5.30
CA PHE A 764 5.77 -19.29 -5.49
C PHE A 764 6.49 -19.29 -6.85
N MET A 765 6.42 -18.17 -7.56
CA MET A 765 7.21 -17.99 -8.78
C MET A 765 8.72 -18.08 -8.50
N ASP A 766 9.17 -17.36 -7.48
CA ASP A 766 10.52 -17.47 -6.93
C ASP A 766 10.40 -17.74 -5.42
N PRO A 767 10.66 -18.97 -4.94
CA PRO A 767 10.45 -19.30 -3.54
C PRO A 767 11.43 -18.55 -2.63
N PRO A 768 11.01 -18.13 -1.43
CA PRO A 768 11.91 -17.55 -0.44
C PRO A 768 12.85 -18.62 0.15
N PRO A 769 14.01 -18.20 0.71
CA PRO A 769 14.88 -19.10 1.44
C PRO A 769 14.15 -19.80 2.59
N HIS A 770 14.34 -21.11 2.73
CA HIS A 770 13.68 -21.90 3.78
C HIS A 770 13.98 -21.39 5.19
N GLU A 771 15.21 -20.91 5.44
CA GLU A 771 15.60 -20.34 6.74
C GLU A 771 14.70 -19.17 7.16
N THR A 772 14.38 -18.26 6.23
CA THR A 772 13.48 -17.11 6.48
C THR A 772 12.06 -17.57 6.82
N LEU A 773 11.55 -18.60 6.14
CA LEU A 773 10.23 -19.17 6.44
C LEU A 773 10.18 -19.84 7.82
N VAL A 774 11.21 -20.60 8.19
CA VAL A 774 11.28 -21.27 9.50
C VAL A 774 11.34 -20.24 10.63
N LEU A 775 12.16 -19.20 10.48
CA LEU A 775 12.27 -18.13 11.48
C LEU A 775 10.97 -17.33 11.62
N ALA A 776 10.27 -17.07 10.52
CA ALA A 776 8.95 -16.45 10.56
C ALA A 776 7.91 -17.33 11.32
N LEU A 777 7.93 -18.66 11.10
CA LEU A 777 7.08 -19.59 11.84
C LEU A 777 7.45 -19.64 13.33
N GLU A 778 8.73 -19.65 13.68
CA GLU A 778 9.20 -19.60 15.06
C GLU A 778 8.78 -18.31 15.75
N GLN A 779 8.91 -17.17 15.07
CA GLN A 779 8.45 -15.87 15.56
C GLN A 779 6.94 -15.88 15.84
N LEU A 780 6.12 -16.37 14.90
CA LEU A 780 4.67 -16.46 15.09
C LEU A 780 4.26 -17.45 16.18
N TYR A 781 5.00 -18.55 16.34
CA TYR A 781 4.82 -19.49 17.45
C TYR A 781 5.16 -18.83 18.79
N ALA A 782 6.28 -18.10 18.88
CA ALA A 782 6.66 -17.36 20.08
C ALA A 782 5.64 -16.27 20.43
N LEU A 783 5.05 -15.60 19.42
CA LEU A 783 3.98 -14.63 19.60
C LEU A 783 2.67 -15.29 20.09
N GLY A 784 2.52 -16.62 19.96
CA GLY A 784 1.30 -17.35 20.30
C GLY A 784 0.24 -17.31 19.20
N ALA A 785 0.61 -16.85 18.00
CA ALA A 785 -0.26 -16.84 16.84
C ALA A 785 -0.43 -18.26 16.26
N LEU A 786 0.60 -19.09 16.35
CA LEU A 786 0.60 -20.49 15.92
C LEU A 786 0.73 -21.45 17.11
N ASN A 787 0.13 -22.63 16.99
CA ASN A 787 0.34 -23.73 17.92
C ASN A 787 1.60 -24.55 17.55
N HIS A 788 1.94 -25.56 18.36
CA HIS A 788 3.10 -26.43 18.13
C HIS A 788 3.00 -27.27 16.84
N LYS A 789 1.79 -27.45 16.29
CA LYS A 789 1.53 -28.13 15.01
C LYS A 789 1.57 -27.16 13.81
N GLY A 790 1.77 -25.86 14.03
CA GLY A 790 1.78 -24.84 12.99
C GLY A 790 0.40 -24.44 12.46
N GLU A 791 -0.67 -24.69 13.24
CA GLU A 791 -2.03 -24.21 12.97
C GLU A 791 -2.31 -22.89 13.70
N LEU A 792 -3.23 -22.10 13.16
CA LEU A 792 -3.57 -20.78 13.66
C LEU A 792 -4.44 -20.85 14.93
N THR A 793 -3.99 -20.22 16.01
CA THR A 793 -4.71 -20.12 17.29
C THR A 793 -5.82 -19.06 17.23
N LYS A 794 -6.72 -19.03 18.22
CA LYS A 794 -7.66 -17.91 18.43
C LYS A 794 -6.97 -16.54 18.42
N LEU A 795 -5.82 -16.42 19.08
CA LEU A 795 -5.03 -15.19 19.08
C LEU A 795 -4.50 -14.88 17.67
N GLY A 796 -3.96 -15.88 16.96
CA GLY A 796 -3.50 -15.73 15.58
C GLY A 796 -4.58 -15.28 14.60
N ARG A 797 -5.81 -15.79 14.74
CA ARG A 797 -6.97 -15.36 13.92
C ARG A 797 -7.32 -13.90 14.17
N ARG A 798 -7.36 -13.49 15.44
CA ARG A 798 -7.58 -12.09 15.81
C ARG A 798 -6.44 -11.19 15.32
N MET A 799 -5.20 -11.68 15.30
CA MET A 799 -4.05 -10.95 14.77
C MET A 799 -4.13 -10.75 13.25
N ALA A 800 -4.57 -11.76 12.49
CA ALA A 800 -4.68 -11.71 11.03
C ALA A 800 -5.71 -10.67 10.54
N GLU A 801 -6.70 -10.35 11.38
CA GLU A 801 -7.67 -9.28 11.09
C GLU A 801 -7.04 -7.89 11.06
N PHE A 802 -5.92 -7.66 11.76
CA PHE A 802 -5.28 -6.34 11.76
C PHE A 802 -4.28 -6.20 10.59
N PRO A 803 -4.35 -5.11 9.79
CA PRO A 803 -3.39 -4.86 8.73
C PRO A 803 -2.13 -4.23 9.32
N VAL A 804 -1.45 -4.87 10.27
CA VAL A 804 -0.19 -4.40 10.88
C VAL A 804 0.74 -5.59 11.12
N ASP A 805 2.00 -5.32 11.48
CA ASP A 805 2.96 -6.37 11.82
C ASP A 805 2.42 -7.27 12.95
N PRO A 806 2.61 -8.60 12.91
CA PRO A 806 2.24 -9.51 14.00
C PRO A 806 2.63 -9.03 15.40
N MET A 807 3.80 -8.42 15.60
CA MET A 807 4.22 -7.88 16.91
C MET A 807 3.33 -6.71 17.36
N MET A 808 2.96 -5.83 16.42
CA MET A 808 2.03 -4.73 16.67
C MET A 808 0.61 -5.23 16.92
N SER A 809 0.13 -6.21 16.13
CA SER A 809 -1.19 -6.83 16.33
C SER A 809 -1.30 -7.46 17.72
N LYS A 810 -0.24 -8.14 18.19
CA LYS A 810 -0.18 -8.69 19.54
C LYS A 810 -0.21 -7.60 20.62
N THR A 811 0.47 -6.48 20.40
CA THR A 811 0.45 -5.32 21.32
C THR A 811 -0.97 -4.75 21.48
N ILE A 812 -1.71 -4.61 20.37
CA ILE A 812 -3.11 -4.15 20.37
C ILE A 812 -4.02 -5.16 21.06
N LEU A 813 -3.80 -6.46 20.88
CA LEU A 813 -4.60 -7.48 21.58
C LEU A 813 -4.30 -7.53 23.09
N ALA A 814 -3.04 -7.35 23.47
CA ALA A 814 -2.62 -7.35 24.87
C ALA A 814 -3.08 -6.09 25.62
N SER A 815 -3.41 -4.99 24.93
CA SER A 815 -3.86 -3.75 25.58
C SER A 815 -5.17 -3.90 26.34
N GLU A 816 -6.00 -4.87 25.95
CA GLU A 816 -7.24 -5.22 26.65
C GLU A 816 -6.96 -5.67 28.10
N GLN A 817 -5.95 -6.53 28.29
CA GLN A 817 -5.59 -7.08 29.59
C GLN A 817 -5.09 -6.01 30.57
N TYR A 818 -4.40 -4.99 30.05
CA TYR A 818 -3.84 -3.89 30.83
C TYR A 818 -4.69 -2.62 30.81
N LYS A 819 -5.87 -2.65 30.18
CA LYS A 819 -6.84 -1.54 30.11
C LYS A 819 -6.27 -0.22 29.54
N CYS A 820 -5.39 -0.32 28.55
CA CYS A 820 -4.74 0.83 27.90
C CYS A 820 -4.88 0.81 26.36
N SER A 821 -6.04 0.36 25.88
CA SER A 821 -6.34 0.19 24.46
C SER A 821 -6.28 1.51 23.67
N LYS A 822 -6.81 2.60 24.23
CA LYS A 822 -6.84 3.91 23.54
C LYS A 822 -5.44 4.46 23.28
N GLU A 823 -4.56 4.33 24.26
CA GLU A 823 -3.18 4.82 24.21
C GLU A 823 -2.34 3.97 23.25
N ILE A 824 -2.48 2.64 23.32
CA ILE A 824 -1.78 1.71 22.43
C ILE A 824 -2.22 1.89 20.96
N LEU A 825 -3.52 2.10 20.70
CA LEU A 825 -4.03 2.42 19.36
C LEU A 825 -3.32 3.65 18.78
N SER A 826 -3.22 4.71 19.57
CA SER A 826 -2.57 5.96 19.16
C SER A 826 -1.07 5.74 18.89
N ILE A 827 -0.39 4.97 19.74
CA ILE A 827 1.02 4.60 19.54
C ILE A 827 1.20 3.77 18.27
N CYS A 828 0.39 2.73 18.04
CA CYS A 828 0.47 1.89 16.85
C CYS A 828 0.19 2.67 15.57
N ALA A 829 -0.76 3.61 15.60
CA ALA A 829 -1.05 4.50 14.49
C ALA A 829 0.13 5.43 14.18
N MET A 830 0.77 6.00 15.22
CA MET A 830 1.95 6.84 15.06
C MET A 830 3.17 6.05 14.58
N LEU A 831 3.39 4.83 15.06
CA LEU A 831 4.46 3.93 14.60
C LEU A 831 4.33 3.61 13.11
N SER A 832 3.10 3.41 12.63
CA SER A 832 2.82 3.11 11.22
C SER A 832 3.20 4.25 10.25
N VAL A 833 3.37 5.49 10.74
CA VAL A 833 3.70 6.69 9.93
C VAL A 833 5.06 7.31 10.33
N ASN A 834 5.74 6.69 11.29
CA ASN A 834 6.83 7.26 12.10
C ASN A 834 7.94 8.00 11.31
N ASN A 835 8.38 7.46 10.18
CA ASN A 835 9.52 7.99 9.42
C ASN A 835 9.30 9.41 8.83
N ALA A 836 8.06 9.91 8.81
CA ALA A 836 7.71 11.20 8.22
C ALA A 836 7.02 12.17 9.20
N ILE A 837 7.04 11.92 10.51
CA ILE A 837 6.34 12.78 11.49
C ILE A 837 7.12 14.05 11.75
N PHE A 838 8.39 13.92 12.15
CA PHE A 838 9.26 15.04 12.49
C PHE A 838 9.97 15.56 11.24
N TYR A 839 9.79 16.84 10.94
CA TYR A 839 10.48 17.52 9.86
C TYR A 839 11.70 18.27 10.41
N ARG A 840 12.88 17.99 9.86
CA ARG A 840 14.14 18.59 10.33
C ARG A 840 14.83 19.37 9.20
N PRO A 841 14.40 20.60 8.91
CA PRO A 841 15.02 21.43 7.87
C PRO A 841 16.44 21.85 8.28
N LYS A 842 17.40 21.78 7.34
CA LYS A 842 18.83 22.12 7.58
C LYS A 842 19.02 23.52 8.16
N ASP A 843 18.26 24.50 7.69
CA ASP A 843 18.37 25.90 8.14
C ASP A 843 17.86 26.13 9.57
N LYS A 844 17.00 25.26 10.09
CA LYS A 844 16.34 25.41 11.41
C LYS A 844 16.48 24.17 12.29
N VAL A 845 17.59 23.44 12.14
CA VAL A 845 17.87 22.23 12.92
C VAL A 845 17.71 22.44 14.42
N VAL A 846 18.29 23.51 14.97
CA VAL A 846 18.25 23.80 16.42
C VAL A 846 16.83 24.05 16.92
N GLN A 847 16.02 24.77 16.14
CA GLN A 847 14.62 25.05 16.49
C GLN A 847 13.77 23.77 16.43
N ALA A 848 13.99 22.94 15.40
CA ALA A 848 13.30 21.65 15.27
C ALA A 848 13.67 20.69 16.41
N ASP A 849 14.95 20.61 16.78
CA ASP A 849 15.41 19.75 17.87
C ASP A 849 14.88 20.27 19.23
N THR A 850 14.82 21.59 19.44
CA THR A 850 14.23 22.19 20.66
C THR A 850 12.72 21.91 20.76
N ALA A 851 11.98 22.09 19.66
CA ALA A 851 10.56 21.76 19.62
C ALA A 851 10.33 20.27 19.92
N ARG A 852 11.22 19.40 19.43
CA ARG A 852 11.15 17.96 19.66
C ARG A 852 11.38 17.57 21.12
N VAL A 853 12.38 18.18 21.77
CA VAL A 853 12.67 17.94 23.20
C VAL A 853 11.45 18.29 24.07
N ASN A 854 10.66 19.30 23.71
CA ASN A 854 9.43 19.66 24.44
C ASN A 854 8.37 18.55 24.46
N PHE A 855 8.47 17.56 23.57
CA PHE A 855 7.56 16.41 23.53
C PHE A 855 8.08 15.21 24.31
N PHE A 856 9.35 15.19 24.71
CA PHE A 856 9.95 14.06 25.40
C PHE A 856 9.26 13.86 26.74
N ARG A 857 8.74 12.65 26.94
CA ARG A 857 8.23 12.19 28.24
C ARG A 857 9.13 11.07 28.77
N PRO A 858 9.42 11.04 30.08
CA PRO A 858 10.15 9.95 30.70
C PRO A 858 9.46 8.61 30.43
N GLY A 859 10.24 7.63 29.99
CA GLY A 859 9.77 6.27 29.72
C GLY A 859 9.93 5.78 28.29
N GLY A 860 10.13 6.69 27.32
CA GLY A 860 10.65 6.33 26.00
C GLY A 860 9.96 7.01 24.82
N ASP A 861 10.38 6.61 23.63
CA ASP A 861 9.97 7.24 22.38
C ASP A 861 8.50 6.95 22.05
N HIS A 862 8.00 5.76 22.41
CA HIS A 862 6.59 5.38 22.22
C HIS A 862 5.63 6.33 22.96
N ILE A 863 5.98 6.71 24.20
CA ILE A 863 5.20 7.64 25.02
C ILE A 863 5.35 9.07 24.47
N THR A 864 6.53 9.40 23.92
CA THR A 864 6.74 10.67 23.22
C THR A 864 5.81 10.80 21.99
N LEU A 865 5.66 9.73 21.19
CA LEU A 865 4.72 9.71 20.07
C LEU A 865 3.26 9.89 20.53
N LEU A 866 2.88 9.25 21.64
CA LEU A 866 1.56 9.45 22.25
C LEU A 866 1.35 10.93 22.64
N ASN A 867 2.31 11.55 23.33
CA ASN A 867 2.24 12.95 23.74
C ASN A 867 2.12 13.92 22.55
N VAL A 868 2.80 13.63 21.43
CA VAL A 868 2.66 14.42 20.20
C VAL A 868 1.23 14.33 19.65
N TYR A 869 0.65 13.13 19.63
CA TYR A 869 -0.71 12.93 19.16
C TYR A 869 -1.75 13.58 20.09
N GLU A 870 -1.63 13.40 21.41
CA GLU A 870 -2.52 13.99 22.41
C GLU A 870 -2.55 15.52 22.32
N ARG A 871 -1.37 16.17 22.27
CA ARG A 871 -1.30 17.63 22.13
C ARG A 871 -1.90 18.13 20.82
N TRP A 872 -1.74 17.36 19.74
CA TRP A 872 -2.37 17.71 18.47
C TRP A 872 -3.90 17.60 18.54
N GLU A 873 -4.42 16.56 19.20
CA GLU A 873 -5.85 16.37 19.46
C GLU A 873 -6.42 17.51 20.34
N GLU A 874 -5.70 17.93 21.38
CA GLU A 874 -6.06 19.08 22.24
C GLU A 874 -6.16 20.40 21.48
N THR A 875 -5.29 20.60 20.47
CA THR A 875 -5.33 21.78 19.59
C THR A 875 -6.38 21.68 18.47
N ALA A 876 -7.33 20.74 18.58
CA ALA A 876 -8.37 20.48 17.59
C ALA A 876 -7.81 20.20 16.18
N PHE A 877 -6.71 19.46 16.10
CA PHE A 877 -6.07 19.05 14.85
C PHE A 877 -5.56 20.23 13.99
N SER A 878 -5.07 21.30 14.64
CA SER A 878 -4.61 22.51 13.97
C SER A 878 -3.44 22.24 13.02
N THR A 879 -3.56 22.72 11.78
CA THR A 879 -2.46 22.70 10.80
C THR A 879 -1.33 23.66 11.20
N GLN A 880 -1.67 24.81 11.80
CA GLN A 880 -0.69 25.81 12.21
C GLN A 880 0.22 25.28 13.33
N TRP A 881 -0.37 24.59 14.31
CA TRP A 881 0.38 23.96 15.40
C TRP A 881 1.42 22.96 14.90
N CYS A 882 1.07 22.17 13.87
CA CYS A 882 2.02 21.25 13.23
C CYS A 882 3.21 22.00 12.61
N TYR A 883 2.97 23.10 11.90
CA TYR A 883 4.04 23.89 11.30
C TYR A 883 4.98 24.52 12.35
N GLU A 884 4.42 25.07 13.43
CA GLU A 884 5.18 25.70 14.50
C GLU A 884 6.06 24.69 15.26
N ASN A 885 5.59 23.45 15.40
CA ASN A 885 6.31 22.36 16.07
C ASN A 885 7.13 21.46 15.14
N PHE A 886 7.30 21.86 13.87
CA PHE A 886 8.04 21.08 12.86
C PHE A 886 7.50 19.65 12.66
N ILE A 887 6.19 19.48 12.73
CA ILE A 887 5.48 18.21 12.51
C ILE A 887 4.79 18.26 11.14
N GLN A 888 4.86 17.17 10.39
CA GLN A 888 4.17 17.08 9.11
C GLN A 888 2.67 16.80 9.30
N HIS A 889 1.82 17.79 9.00
CA HIS A 889 0.36 17.67 9.12
C HIS A 889 -0.23 16.49 8.32
N ARG A 890 0.30 16.20 7.12
CA ARG A 890 -0.17 15.08 6.29
C ARG A 890 0.07 13.73 6.97
N SER A 891 1.22 13.57 7.61
CA SER A 891 1.59 12.36 8.37
C SER A 891 0.68 12.19 9.58
N MET A 892 0.41 13.27 10.32
CA MET A 892 -0.53 13.25 11.45
C MET A 892 -1.97 12.93 11.03
N LYS A 893 -2.45 13.51 9.92
CA LYS A 893 -3.76 13.18 9.35
C LYS A 893 -3.86 11.69 9.00
N ARG A 894 -2.83 11.13 8.34
CA ARG A 894 -2.77 9.69 8.07
C ARG A 894 -2.77 8.86 9.35
N ALA A 895 -2.02 9.27 10.37
CA ALA A 895 -2.01 8.57 11.65
C ALA A 895 -3.41 8.57 12.30
N ARG A 896 -4.14 9.68 12.21
CA ARG A 896 -5.55 9.72 12.63
C ARG A 896 -6.43 8.77 11.80
N ASP A 897 -6.34 8.82 10.48
CA ASP A 897 -7.11 7.93 9.61
C ASP A 897 -6.82 6.44 9.92
N VAL A 898 -5.57 6.09 10.21
CA VAL A 898 -5.14 4.75 10.67
C VAL A 898 -5.74 4.41 12.03
N ARG A 899 -5.69 5.34 12.99
CA ARG A 899 -6.24 5.15 14.34
C ARG A 899 -7.75 4.87 14.28
N ASP A 900 -8.51 5.71 13.56
CA ASP A 900 -9.96 5.59 13.43
C ASP A 900 -10.35 4.23 12.80
N GLN A 901 -9.53 3.72 11.87
CA GLN A 901 -9.75 2.40 11.29
C GLN A 901 -9.36 1.24 12.21
N LEU A 902 -8.24 1.35 12.92
CA LEU A 902 -7.87 0.34 13.90
C LEU A 902 -8.92 0.26 15.01
N GLU A 903 -9.50 1.39 15.42
CA GLU A 903 -10.63 1.45 16.34
C GLU A 903 -11.85 0.69 15.79
N GLY A 904 -12.25 0.92 14.54
CA GLY A 904 -13.31 0.14 13.89
C GLY A 904 -13.00 -1.36 13.77
N LEU A 905 -11.73 -1.74 13.56
CA LEU A 905 -11.32 -3.14 13.55
C LEU A 905 -11.33 -3.76 14.96
N MET A 906 -11.02 -2.99 16.01
CA MET A 906 -11.12 -3.46 17.39
C MET A 906 -12.58 -3.78 17.76
N GLU A 907 -13.54 -2.96 17.32
CA GLU A 907 -14.97 -3.25 17.47
C GLU A 907 -15.37 -4.56 16.74
N ARG A 908 -14.79 -4.81 15.56
CA ARG A 908 -15.00 -6.06 14.81
C ARG A 908 -14.48 -7.27 15.60
N VAL A 909 -13.28 -7.16 16.15
CA VAL A 909 -12.55 -8.20 16.91
C VAL A 909 -13.06 -8.35 18.36
N GLU A 910 -14.04 -7.54 18.78
CA GLU A 910 -14.67 -7.57 20.11
C GLU A 910 -13.72 -7.12 21.25
N ILE A 911 -12.84 -6.15 20.97
CA ILE A 911 -11.94 -5.56 21.99
C ILE A 911 -12.51 -4.24 22.47
N GLU A 912 -12.63 -4.08 23.79
CA GLU A 912 -13.11 -2.84 24.40
C GLU A 912 -12.01 -1.76 24.39
N VAL A 913 -12.40 -0.55 23.93
CA VAL A 913 -11.53 0.64 23.96
C VAL A 913 -11.59 1.27 25.35
N VAL A 914 -10.69 0.83 26.22
CA VAL A 914 -10.51 1.38 27.58
C VAL A 914 -9.27 2.27 27.61
N SER A 915 -9.33 3.33 28.41
CA SER A 915 -8.22 4.28 28.64
C SER A 915 -7.93 4.37 30.14
N ASN A 916 -6.66 4.44 30.49
CA ASN A 916 -6.20 4.69 31.86
C ASN A 916 -5.07 5.74 31.83
N PRO A 917 -5.41 7.05 31.84
CA PRO A 917 -4.50 8.14 31.48
C PRO A 917 -3.35 8.44 32.48
N GLY A 918 -3.10 7.57 33.46
CA GLY A 918 -2.00 7.70 34.43
C GLY A 918 -1.07 6.49 34.50
N ASP A 919 -1.42 5.35 33.90
CA ASP A 919 -0.67 4.11 34.04
C ASP A 919 0.31 3.89 32.88
N THR A 920 1.50 4.48 33.00
CA THR A 920 2.59 4.24 32.04
C THR A 920 3.13 2.80 32.09
N ILE A 921 2.90 2.07 33.18
CA ILE A 921 3.35 0.69 33.34
C ILE A 921 2.47 -0.23 32.49
N GLY A 922 1.15 -0.04 32.51
CA GLY A 922 0.22 -0.76 31.63
C GLY A 922 0.61 -0.68 30.16
N ILE A 923 0.90 0.54 29.67
CA ILE A 923 1.36 0.77 28.29
C ILE A 923 2.67 0.03 27.99
N ARG A 924 3.67 0.13 28.87
CA ARG A 924 4.96 -0.55 28.70
C ARG A 924 4.82 -2.08 28.71
N LYS A 925 3.95 -2.62 29.57
CA LYS A 925 3.66 -4.07 29.63
C LYS A 925 2.95 -4.55 28.36
N SER A 926 1.99 -3.80 27.83
CA SER A 926 1.36 -4.12 26.55
C SER A 926 2.37 -4.15 25.40
N ILE A 927 3.25 -3.16 25.31
CA ILE A 927 4.32 -3.11 24.30
C ILE A 927 5.28 -4.29 24.49
N THR A 928 5.61 -4.62 25.74
CA THR A 928 6.42 -5.80 26.07
C THR A 928 5.77 -7.09 25.57
N ALA A 929 4.44 -7.20 25.62
CA ALA A 929 3.72 -8.38 25.12
C ALA A 929 3.82 -8.60 23.61
N GLY A 930 3.89 -7.54 22.81
CA GLY A 930 4.14 -7.68 21.37
C GLY A 930 5.62 -7.80 21.02
N PHE A 931 6.46 -6.98 21.65
CA PHE A 931 7.85 -6.77 21.24
C PHE A 931 8.89 -7.45 22.15
N PHE A 932 8.50 -8.44 22.95
CA PHE A 932 9.45 -9.19 23.81
C PHE A 932 10.60 -9.81 23.00
N TYR A 933 10.40 -10.13 21.72
CA TYR A 933 11.45 -10.64 20.83
C TYR A 933 12.55 -9.58 20.57
N HIS A 934 12.19 -8.29 20.60
CA HIS A 934 13.07 -7.15 20.35
C HIS A 934 13.60 -6.53 21.65
N THR A 935 14.25 -7.34 22.48
CA THR A 935 14.81 -6.90 23.77
C THR A 935 16.32 -6.70 23.70
N ALA A 936 16.78 -5.58 24.23
CA ALA A 936 18.18 -5.26 24.42
C ALA A 936 18.52 -4.94 25.88
N ARG A 937 19.74 -5.27 26.28
CA ARG A 937 20.27 -5.09 27.63
C ARG A 937 21.57 -4.30 27.58
N LEU A 938 21.76 -3.40 28.54
CA LEU A 938 23.00 -2.64 28.69
C LEU A 938 24.14 -3.55 29.22
N ASP A 939 25.27 -3.56 28.51
CA ASP A 939 26.50 -4.24 28.92
C ASP A 939 27.40 -3.33 29.78
N LYS A 940 28.34 -3.91 30.52
CA LYS A 940 29.31 -3.18 31.37
C LYS A 940 30.19 -2.21 30.57
N GLY A 941 30.40 -2.48 29.28
CA GLY A 941 31.13 -1.62 28.35
C GLY A 941 30.34 -0.40 27.86
N GLY A 942 29.09 -0.20 28.31
CA GLY A 942 28.26 0.94 27.92
C GLY A 942 27.55 0.79 26.56
N ASN A 943 27.71 -0.36 25.89
CA ASN A 943 26.99 -0.72 24.67
C ASN A 943 25.79 -1.61 25.02
N TYR A 944 24.76 -1.61 24.17
CA TYR A 944 23.63 -2.53 24.33
C TYR A 944 23.91 -3.85 23.61
N ARG A 945 23.38 -4.94 24.15
CA ARG A 945 23.39 -6.27 23.53
C ARG A 945 21.98 -6.84 23.43
N THR A 946 21.65 -7.47 22.31
CA THR A 946 20.40 -8.23 22.18
C THR A 946 20.45 -9.48 23.05
N VAL A 947 19.30 -9.88 23.60
CA VAL A 947 19.27 -10.96 24.61
C VAL A 947 19.61 -12.33 24.03
N LYS A 948 19.05 -12.70 22.87
CA LYS A 948 19.29 -14.01 22.23
C LYS A 948 20.53 -14.05 21.34
N HIS A 949 20.68 -13.06 20.45
CA HIS A 949 21.77 -13.06 19.46
C HIS A 949 23.08 -12.45 20.00
N HIS A 950 23.06 -11.80 21.16
CA HIS A 950 24.21 -11.13 21.77
C HIS A 950 24.94 -10.13 20.85
N GLN A 951 24.22 -9.59 19.86
CA GLN A 951 24.70 -8.59 18.92
C GLN A 951 24.82 -7.24 19.61
N THR A 952 25.84 -6.47 19.24
CA THR A 952 26.12 -5.19 19.89
C THR A 952 25.41 -4.08 19.15
N VAL A 953 24.37 -3.55 19.78
CA VAL A 953 23.46 -2.55 19.21
C VAL A 953 23.60 -1.22 19.96
N MET A 954 23.27 -0.12 19.28
CA MET A 954 23.30 1.22 19.85
C MET A 954 21.92 1.89 19.78
N VAL A 955 21.59 2.73 20.76
CA VAL A 955 20.38 3.56 20.67
C VAL A 955 20.61 4.63 19.60
N HIS A 956 19.64 4.82 18.70
CA HIS A 956 19.73 5.83 17.66
C HIS A 956 19.77 7.25 18.28
N PRO A 957 20.61 8.19 17.79
CA PRO A 957 20.73 9.54 18.36
C PRO A 957 19.43 10.34 18.41
N ASN A 958 18.48 10.01 17.53
CA ASN A 958 17.16 10.64 17.49
C ASN A 958 16.23 10.19 18.63
N SER A 959 16.62 9.22 19.46
CA SER A 959 15.79 8.73 20.57
C SER A 959 15.86 9.66 21.78
N SER A 960 14.75 9.80 22.49
CA SER A 960 14.67 10.44 23.81
C SER A 960 15.55 9.75 24.85
N LEU A 961 15.80 8.44 24.71
CA LEU A 961 16.55 7.63 25.67
C LEU A 961 18.06 7.56 25.36
N PHE A 962 18.55 8.42 24.47
CA PHE A 962 19.98 8.45 24.11
C PHE A 962 20.88 8.84 25.31
N GLU A 963 20.41 9.75 26.17
CA GLU A 963 21.16 10.24 27.34
C GLU A 963 20.91 9.39 28.61
N ASP A 964 19.66 9.03 28.89
CA ASP A 964 19.26 8.35 30.14
C ASP A 964 19.76 6.90 30.29
N ARG A 965 20.10 6.24 29.17
CA ARG A 965 20.67 4.88 29.08
C ARG A 965 20.12 3.87 30.11
N PRO A 966 18.82 3.54 30.06
CA PRO A 966 18.23 2.52 30.94
C PRO A 966 18.83 1.12 30.71
N ARG A 967 18.75 0.25 31.73
CA ARG A 967 19.40 -1.07 31.70
C ARG A 967 18.75 -2.06 30.74
N TRP A 968 17.43 -2.04 30.64
CA TRP A 968 16.65 -2.93 29.80
C TRP A 968 15.76 -2.10 28.89
N LEU A 969 15.75 -2.48 27.62
CA LEU A 969 15.11 -1.75 26.55
C LEU A 969 14.39 -2.69 25.62
N ILE A 970 13.27 -2.21 25.10
CA ILE A 970 12.65 -2.77 23.91
C ILE A 970 12.80 -1.77 22.77
N TYR A 971 13.07 -2.28 21.59
CA TYR A 971 13.16 -1.49 20.36
C TYR A 971 12.07 -1.92 19.37
N HIS A 972 11.61 -0.99 18.55
CA HIS A 972 10.63 -1.31 17.50
C HIS A 972 11.32 -1.97 16.31
N GLU A 973 12.37 -1.34 15.79
CA GLU A 973 13.11 -1.77 14.60
C GLU A 973 14.63 -1.68 14.84
N LEU A 974 15.37 -2.61 14.24
CA LEU A 974 16.82 -2.55 14.11
C LEU A 974 17.17 -2.12 12.70
N VAL A 975 17.92 -1.03 12.58
CA VAL A 975 18.36 -0.50 11.30
C VAL A 975 19.87 -0.51 11.26
N PHE A 976 20.41 -1.13 10.21
CA PHE A 976 21.83 -1.05 9.90
C PHE A 976 22.11 0.14 8.96
N THR A 977 22.92 1.08 9.41
CA THR A 977 23.47 2.15 8.56
C THR A 977 24.99 2.02 8.48
N THR A 978 25.72 2.79 9.29
CA THR A 978 27.16 2.60 9.55
C THR A 978 27.40 1.67 10.73
N LYS A 979 26.45 1.63 11.66
CA LYS A 979 26.39 0.77 12.84
C LYS A 979 24.96 0.26 13.00
N GLU A 980 24.81 -0.75 13.86
CA GLU A 980 23.51 -1.29 14.25
C GLU A 980 22.81 -0.33 15.22
N PHE A 981 21.75 0.32 14.76
CA PHE A 981 20.97 1.25 15.57
C PHE A 981 19.57 0.71 15.88
N MET A 982 19.18 0.80 17.14
CA MET A 982 17.82 0.60 17.62
C MET A 982 17.04 1.90 17.48
N ARG A 983 15.87 1.84 16.84
CA ARG A 983 14.95 2.98 16.72
C ARG A 983 13.67 2.72 17.49
N GLN A 984 13.07 3.80 17.96
CA GLN A 984 11.85 3.82 18.77
C GLN A 984 11.98 2.89 19.98
N VAL A 985 12.61 3.43 21.01
CA VAL A 985 13.03 2.66 22.18
C VAL A 985 12.11 2.96 23.37
N ILE A 986 11.82 1.94 24.19
CA ILE A 986 11.07 2.07 25.44
C ILE A 986 11.78 1.34 26.57
N GLU A 987 11.76 1.94 27.76
CA GLU A 987 12.33 1.34 28.97
C GLU A 987 11.39 0.28 29.56
N ILE A 988 11.95 -0.88 29.92
CA ILE A 988 11.22 -2.00 30.52
C ILE A 988 11.89 -2.51 31.79
N ASP A 989 11.12 -3.23 32.61
CA ASP A 989 11.64 -4.00 33.74
C ASP A 989 11.83 -5.48 33.37
N ASN A 990 12.82 -6.14 33.97
CA ASN A 990 13.17 -7.52 33.64
C ASN A 990 12.10 -8.53 34.08
N GLY A 991 11.37 -8.24 35.17
CA GLY A 991 10.30 -9.10 35.68
C GLY A 991 9.17 -9.28 34.67
N TRP A 992 8.89 -8.25 33.85
CA TRP A 992 7.79 -8.28 32.90
C TRP A 992 8.04 -9.27 31.75
N LEU A 993 9.30 -9.50 31.37
CA LEU A 993 9.64 -10.48 30.33
C LEU A 993 9.30 -11.92 30.76
N LEU A 994 9.45 -12.22 32.06
CA LEU A 994 9.06 -13.51 32.63
C LEU A 994 7.55 -13.66 32.76
N GLU A 995 6.86 -12.57 33.14
CA GLU A 995 5.39 -12.56 33.23
C GLU A 995 4.73 -12.78 31.86
N VAL A 996 5.27 -12.14 30.83
CA VAL A 996 4.63 -12.00 29.52
C VAL A 996 5.01 -13.13 28.55
N ALA A 997 6.25 -13.62 28.62
CA ALA A 997 6.75 -14.67 27.73
C ALA A 997 7.61 -15.71 28.47
N PRO A 998 7.02 -16.49 29.41
CA PRO A 998 7.75 -17.49 30.18
C PRO A 998 8.28 -18.67 29.33
N HIS A 999 7.66 -18.91 28.18
CA HIS A 999 8.08 -19.94 27.21
C HIS A 999 9.35 -19.53 26.43
N TYR A 1000 9.56 -18.22 26.23
CA TYR A 1000 10.68 -17.71 25.44
C TYR A 1000 11.90 -17.36 26.30
N TYR A 1001 11.66 -16.72 27.44
CA TYR A 1001 12.71 -16.31 28.37
C TYR A 1001 12.76 -17.21 29.61
N LYS A 1002 13.96 -17.72 29.89
CA LYS A 1002 14.24 -18.47 31.13
C LYS A 1002 14.89 -17.56 32.15
N GLN A 1003 14.63 -17.80 33.43
CA GLN A 1003 15.19 -17.00 34.53
C GLN A 1003 16.73 -16.92 34.48
N LYS A 1004 17.41 -18.00 34.06
CA LYS A 1004 18.87 -18.03 33.87
C LYS A 1004 19.40 -17.07 32.81
N GLU A 1005 18.62 -16.76 31.78
CA GLU A 1005 19.00 -15.84 30.69
C GLU A 1005 18.83 -14.37 31.12
N LEU A 1006 17.86 -14.13 32.01
CA LEU A 1006 17.55 -12.81 32.57
C LEU A 1006 18.34 -12.51 33.85
N GLU A 1007 18.96 -13.53 34.45
CA GLU A 1007 19.81 -13.41 35.62
C GLU A 1007 21.10 -12.64 35.29
N ASP A 1008 21.29 -11.57 36.03
CA ASP A 1008 22.42 -10.68 35.85
C ASP A 1008 23.68 -11.30 36.48
N THR A 1009 24.62 -11.77 35.67
CA THR A 1009 25.95 -12.20 36.13
C THR A 1009 26.71 -11.10 36.89
N SER A 1010 26.22 -9.85 36.86
CA SER A 1010 26.72 -8.73 37.65
C SER A 1010 26.39 -8.81 39.16
N LYS A 1011 25.28 -9.46 39.56
CA LYS A 1011 24.87 -9.61 40.97
C LYS A 1011 25.50 -10.82 41.66
N ARG A 1012 26.11 -11.75 40.91
CA ARG A 1012 26.99 -12.76 41.51
C ARG A 1012 28.26 -12.06 41.98
N LYS A 1013 28.33 -11.75 43.27
CA LYS A 1013 29.63 -11.69 43.98
C LYS A 1013 30.37 -12.97 43.57
N MET A 1014 31.62 -12.83 43.13
CA MET A 1014 32.47 -14.01 42.89
C MET A 1014 32.27 -14.98 44.04
N PRO A 1015 32.01 -16.28 43.80
CA PRO A 1015 32.03 -17.23 44.88
C PRO A 1015 33.37 -17.00 45.58
N LYS A 1016 33.33 -16.64 46.87
CA LYS A 1016 34.55 -16.57 47.67
C LYS A 1016 35.22 -17.92 47.45
N ASN A 1017 36.40 -17.92 46.83
CA ASN A 1017 37.29 -19.06 46.93
C ASN A 1017 37.54 -19.24 48.42
N THR A 1018 36.71 -20.06 49.07
CA THR A 1018 37.10 -20.76 50.28
C THR A 1018 38.30 -21.58 49.83
N GLY A 1019 39.49 -21.07 50.12
CA GLY A 1019 40.72 -21.82 49.92
C GLY A 1019 40.52 -23.21 50.50
N LYS A 1020 40.81 -24.24 49.71
CA LYS A 1020 40.84 -25.62 50.20
C LYS A 1020 41.59 -25.62 51.52
N ALA A 1021 40.97 -26.16 52.56
CA ALA A 1021 41.62 -26.36 53.84
C ALA A 1021 42.89 -27.18 53.60
N ARG A 1022 43.94 -26.86 54.35
CA ARG A 1022 45.31 -27.40 54.21
C ARG A 1022 45.39 -28.93 54.34
N GLU A 1023 44.31 -29.59 54.75
CA GLU A 1023 44.21 -31.05 54.91
C GLU A 1023 44.02 -31.80 53.58
N ASP A 1024 43.52 -31.14 52.52
CA ASP A 1024 43.32 -31.78 51.20
C ASP A 1024 44.56 -31.76 50.29
N VAL A 1025 45.67 -31.15 50.72
CA VAL A 1025 46.91 -31.05 49.94
C VAL A 1025 47.94 -32.13 50.35
N THR A 1026 47.74 -32.83 51.46
CA THR A 1026 48.68 -33.86 51.96
C THR A 1026 48.35 -35.30 51.55
N ARG A 1027 47.38 -35.52 50.65
CA ARG A 1027 47.06 -36.86 50.12
C ARG A 1027 47.53 -37.11 48.68
N ALA A 1028 48.31 -36.20 48.12
CA ALA A 1028 48.97 -36.36 46.84
C ALA A 1028 50.45 -35.96 46.96
N TYR A 1029 51.21 -36.75 47.74
CA TYR A 1029 52.65 -36.95 47.60
C TYR A 1029 52.98 -38.37 48.02
#